data_AF-A0A269TJ35-F1
#
_entry.id   AF-A0A269TJ35-F1
#
_cell.length_a   1.000
_cell.length_b   1.000
_cell.length_c   1.000
_cell.angle_alpha   90.00
_cell.angle_beta   90.00
_cell.angle_gamma   90.00
#
_symmetry.space_group_name_H-M   'P 1'
#
loop_
_entity.id
_entity.type
_entity.pdbx_description
1 polymer ?
#
loop_
_entity_poly.entity_id
_entity_poly.type
_entity_poly.pdbx_seq_one_letter_code
_entity_poly.pdbx_strand_id
1 'polypeptide(L)'
;MRKKIIFTSTLSVASVAVAATAIACAPGETPPAKDTVETTLKKIADALNNVELTIKDKETDTAVKAKLEAITSDYKNKLIALVSDATKFSEHLGAAEITSWKVTTTSSTSLSLELALKYTESGTSATNKATIKILGLGTSASELVKKELADVIAKFADRDLKADSEDKKLFATQSNINSLTTWNSNTTGTAVTVDNSITVNFAKVSSDSGNGTVNYRVTLLKDNQSLTKEIKVSGFKPHELSVAEKAVEKTFNAFTLKEATFDRGSQRIEKTGKLDFDNNRDWLLSMSNSYSRASAYKPTVLDSKKFTSADYFKAEAANHLQAKLKEKDQIKLEEGVTGKVRVVTADDIKGEVVVAITFEKGNAKSAEKFLTIKNFLDRKELGAFAGAIYGYLVDKWNRQDKNLKPAFATEAGAQRYIELMQKTFDDTRTYPNDVKLTLTIDNKNGGINYEKAEIHLLGTYILNNVVLAENDITLMNFNNDLSADARLVLEAYNAFTKTEYRVREPESRETGSAQWIPSTQRIDSLDKLNGKLPQNDQINWLNKEKGVEVDVKTIGINNSNGTVDLELVFKKSEIKSDAVKITLSGFFTDQQILEGATDVFKRAFALKGSDGKNPYEEQMKKYTVYLSGNTTTQLGPDATIQIAGYQSYVTNLLNYGDGPAGVPGLWQLANGATLVLLNGAIAGPFTFVVQYGGLQSGPFEIQIPLPQFKQVTATSIS
;
A
#
# COMPACT_ATOMS: atom_id res chain seq x y z
N MET A 1 20.68 -72.02 59.73
CA MET A 1 21.23 -73.41 59.76
C MET A 1 21.30 -73.90 58.32
N ARG A 2 22.40 -74.33 57.68
CA ARG A 2 23.83 -74.61 57.98
C ARG A 2 24.60 -74.20 56.70
N LYS A 3 25.48 -73.19 56.75
CA LYS A 3 26.95 -73.24 56.99
C LYS A 3 27.78 -73.79 55.83
N LYS A 4 28.61 -72.93 55.22
CA LYS A 4 30.10 -72.88 55.34
C LYS A 4 30.63 -71.83 54.32
N ILE A 5 31.20 -70.69 54.71
CA ILE A 5 32.53 -70.41 55.28
C ILE A 5 33.63 -70.21 54.20
N ILE A 6 34.17 -68.97 54.19
CA ILE A 6 35.59 -68.51 54.02
C ILE A 6 36.16 -68.10 52.64
N PHE A 7 36.44 -66.78 52.58
CA PHE A 7 37.61 -65.96 52.13
C PHE A 7 38.56 -66.30 50.95
N THR A 8 38.92 -65.17 50.28
CA THR A 8 40.20 -64.78 49.62
C THR A 8 40.59 -65.51 48.33
N SER A 9 41.12 -64.91 47.26
CA SER A 9 41.99 -63.72 47.09
C SER A 9 41.96 -63.23 45.63
N THR A 10 42.50 -62.04 45.38
CA THR A 10 42.86 -61.44 44.08
C THR A 10 43.63 -62.38 43.13
N LEU A 11 43.34 -62.35 41.82
CA LEU A 11 44.28 -61.99 40.73
C LEU A 11 43.73 -62.39 39.33
N SER A 12 43.93 -61.47 38.38
CA SER A 12 44.42 -61.69 37.01
C SER A 12 43.73 -62.69 36.07
N VAL A 13 43.23 -62.13 34.97
CA VAL A 13 43.48 -62.49 33.55
C VAL A 13 43.83 -63.95 33.20
N ALA A 14 43.20 -64.37 32.10
CA ALA A 14 43.66 -65.38 31.14
C ALA A 14 43.19 -66.80 31.46
N SER A 15 42.25 -67.30 30.65
CA SER A 15 42.58 -68.22 29.53
C SER A 15 42.55 -69.67 30.01
N VAL A 16 42.02 -70.67 29.32
CA VAL A 16 41.84 -70.91 27.90
C VAL A 16 40.60 -71.79 27.76
N ALA A 17 39.98 -71.69 26.60
CA ALA A 17 39.00 -72.60 26.07
C ALA A 17 39.39 -74.09 26.15
N VAL A 18 38.38 -74.90 25.88
CA VAL A 18 38.44 -76.31 25.45
C VAL A 18 38.46 -77.34 26.58
N ALA A 19 37.25 -77.71 26.99
CA ALA A 19 36.91 -79.12 27.11
C ALA A 19 35.62 -79.34 26.33
N ALA A 20 35.78 -79.61 25.03
CA ALA A 20 34.74 -80.23 24.23
C ALA A 20 34.66 -81.71 24.58
N THR A 21 33.42 -82.20 24.60
CA THR A 21 32.97 -83.58 24.40
C THR A 21 33.30 -84.64 25.45
N ALA A 22 32.29 -85.05 26.24
CA ALA A 22 31.68 -86.39 26.13
C ALA A 22 30.46 -86.57 27.07
N ILE A 23 29.29 -86.75 26.45
CA ILE A 23 28.16 -87.63 26.84
C ILE A 23 27.30 -87.24 28.07
N ALA A 24 26.06 -86.79 27.81
CA ALA A 24 24.83 -87.60 28.05
C ALA A 24 23.57 -86.79 27.71
N CYS A 25 22.64 -87.42 26.99
CA CYS A 25 21.34 -86.88 26.60
C CYS A 25 20.50 -86.35 27.77
N ALA A 26 19.93 -85.16 27.58
CA ALA A 26 18.56 -84.86 28.00
C ALA A 26 17.76 -84.46 26.73
N PRO A 27 16.50 -84.90 26.60
CA PRO A 27 15.74 -84.77 25.36
C PRO A 27 15.22 -83.35 25.16
N GLY A 28 15.48 -82.80 23.97
CA GLY A 28 14.55 -82.00 23.20
C GLY A 28 14.00 -80.73 23.84
N GLU A 29 14.82 -79.69 23.97
CA GLU A 29 14.31 -78.38 23.57
C GLU A 29 14.27 -78.41 22.04
N THR A 30 13.11 -78.76 21.48
CA THR A 30 12.84 -78.50 20.06
C THR A 30 13.29 -77.09 19.76
N PRO A 31 14.12 -76.86 18.71
CA PRO A 31 14.45 -75.50 18.32
C PRO A 31 13.14 -74.73 18.17
N PRO A 32 13.06 -73.49 18.69
CA PRO A 32 11.84 -72.72 18.72
C PRO A 32 11.29 -72.68 17.30
N ALA A 33 9.99 -72.89 17.19
CA ALA A 33 9.32 -72.85 15.91
C ALA A 33 9.62 -71.48 15.27
N LYS A 34 9.84 -71.48 13.95
CA LYS A 34 10.10 -70.26 13.17
C LYS A 34 9.08 -69.17 13.48
N ASP A 35 7.80 -69.56 13.60
CA ASP A 35 6.70 -68.67 13.96
C ASP A 35 6.86 -68.03 15.35
N THR A 36 7.47 -68.73 16.32
CA THR A 36 7.76 -68.20 17.65
C THR A 36 8.87 -67.14 17.58
N VAL A 37 9.95 -67.41 16.85
CA VAL A 37 11.07 -66.46 16.66
C VAL A 37 10.61 -65.21 15.90
N GLU A 38 9.79 -65.38 14.86
CA GLU A 38 9.19 -64.27 14.10
C GLU A 38 8.22 -63.45 14.96
N THR A 39 7.40 -64.10 15.79
CA THR A 39 6.48 -63.42 16.72
C THR A 39 7.23 -62.61 17.77
N THR A 40 8.30 -63.16 18.34
CA THR A 40 9.16 -62.45 19.30
C THR A 40 9.83 -61.24 18.65
N LEU A 41 10.41 -61.41 17.46
CA LEU A 41 11.02 -60.30 16.74
C LEU A 41 10.00 -59.23 16.31
N LYS A 42 8.77 -59.61 15.98
CA LYS A 42 7.68 -58.67 15.70
C LYS A 42 7.33 -57.84 16.93
N LYS A 43 7.20 -58.45 18.11
CA LYS A 43 6.98 -57.72 19.37
C LYS A 43 8.10 -56.73 19.67
N ILE A 44 9.36 -57.12 19.43
CA ILE A 44 10.52 -56.23 19.59
C ILE A 44 10.42 -55.05 18.61
N ALA A 45 10.11 -55.32 17.34
CA ALA A 45 9.96 -54.27 16.33
C ALA A 45 8.82 -53.29 16.66
N ASP A 46 7.67 -53.80 17.08
CA ASP A 46 6.51 -52.99 17.49
C ASP A 46 6.81 -52.14 18.74
N ALA A 47 7.59 -52.67 19.68
CA ALA A 47 8.04 -51.92 20.84
C ALA A 47 8.99 -50.78 20.45
N LEU A 48 9.95 -51.06 19.55
CA LEU A 48 10.90 -50.06 19.04
C LEU A 48 10.21 -48.97 18.22
N ASN A 49 9.15 -49.28 17.46
CA ASN A 49 8.38 -48.29 16.70
C ASN A 49 7.82 -47.13 17.55
N ASN A 50 7.68 -47.34 18.85
CA ASN A 50 7.16 -46.35 19.81
C ASN A 50 8.26 -45.65 20.63
N VAL A 51 9.54 -45.86 20.29
CA VAL A 51 10.67 -45.28 21.01
C VAL A 51 11.06 -43.93 20.43
N GLU A 52 11.02 -42.91 21.29
CA GLU A 52 11.64 -41.61 21.06
C GLU A 52 12.92 -41.49 21.89
N LEU A 53 14.00 -41.00 21.28
CA LEU A 53 15.31 -40.79 21.90
C LEU A 53 15.71 -39.33 21.77
N THR A 54 16.42 -38.79 22.75
CA THR A 54 16.93 -37.41 22.70
C THR A 54 18.42 -37.40 22.40
N ILE A 55 18.93 -36.50 21.56
CA ILE A 55 20.39 -36.38 21.31
C ILE A 55 21.12 -35.82 22.55
N LYS A 56 22.33 -36.34 22.87
CA LYS A 56 23.12 -35.87 24.03
C LYS A 56 23.58 -34.43 23.89
N ASP A 57 24.01 -34.05 22.68
CA ASP A 57 24.50 -32.71 22.35
C ASP A 57 23.54 -32.03 21.36
N LYS A 58 23.19 -30.76 21.61
CA LYS A 58 22.36 -29.98 20.69
C LYS A 58 23.14 -29.67 19.41
N GLU A 59 22.80 -30.37 18.32
CA GLU A 59 23.41 -30.21 16.99
C GLU A 59 22.37 -30.11 15.87
N THR A 60 22.79 -29.60 14.70
CA THR A 60 21.91 -29.46 13.53
C THR A 60 21.50 -30.82 12.98
N ASP A 61 20.36 -30.87 12.29
CA ASP A 61 19.88 -32.07 11.60
C ASP A 61 20.92 -32.66 10.65
N THR A 62 21.65 -31.80 9.94
CA THR A 62 22.70 -32.18 8.98
C THR A 62 23.90 -32.82 9.68
N ALA A 63 24.36 -32.27 10.81
CA ALA A 63 25.48 -32.82 11.57
C ALA A 63 25.13 -34.16 12.22
N VAL A 64 23.94 -34.27 12.82
CA VAL A 64 23.45 -35.51 13.42
C VAL A 64 23.23 -36.59 12.37
N LYS A 65 22.66 -36.24 11.21
CA LYS A 65 22.54 -37.15 10.06
C LYS A 65 23.90 -37.68 9.62
N ALA A 66 24.90 -36.82 9.45
CA ALA A 66 26.25 -37.24 9.06
C ALA A 66 26.88 -38.19 10.09
N LYS A 67 26.71 -37.93 11.39
CA LYS A 67 27.17 -38.82 12.47
C LYS A 67 26.49 -40.18 12.43
N LEU A 68 25.18 -40.22 12.15
CA LEU A 68 24.42 -41.47 12.03
C LEU A 68 24.82 -42.24 10.76
N GLU A 69 25.00 -41.58 9.63
CA GLU A 69 25.42 -42.21 8.37
C GLU A 69 26.87 -42.72 8.41
N ALA A 70 27.74 -42.12 9.24
CA ALA A 70 29.12 -42.57 9.43
C ALA A 70 29.27 -43.88 10.22
N ILE A 71 28.19 -44.43 10.78
CA ILE A 71 28.24 -45.65 11.58
C ILE A 71 28.18 -46.87 10.66
N THR A 72 29.32 -47.54 10.53
CA THR A 72 29.53 -48.67 9.62
C THR A 72 29.41 -50.05 10.30
N SER A 73 29.39 -50.11 11.62
CA SER A 73 29.29 -51.32 12.45
C SER A 73 29.04 -50.95 13.92
N ASP A 74 28.66 -51.91 14.77
CA ASP A 74 28.32 -51.67 16.18
C ASP A 74 27.22 -50.61 16.36
N TYR A 75 26.16 -50.77 15.56
CA TYR A 75 25.03 -49.86 15.47
C TYR A 75 24.43 -49.55 16.85
N LYS A 76 24.24 -50.57 17.68
CA LYS A 76 23.66 -50.43 19.03
C LYS A 76 24.47 -49.48 19.91
N ASN A 77 25.75 -49.76 20.14
CA ASN A 77 26.54 -48.96 21.08
C ASN A 77 26.81 -47.55 20.55
N LYS A 78 27.01 -47.39 19.24
CA LYS A 78 27.24 -46.08 18.64
C LYS A 78 25.99 -45.19 18.64
N LEU A 79 24.80 -45.77 18.46
CA LEU A 79 23.54 -45.02 18.64
C LEU A 79 23.34 -44.60 20.10
N ILE A 80 23.59 -45.51 21.05
CA ILE A 80 23.57 -45.23 22.50
C ILE A 80 24.57 -44.14 22.88
N ALA A 81 25.73 -44.08 22.22
CA ALA A 81 26.72 -43.04 22.45
C ALA A 81 26.20 -41.65 22.05
N LEU A 82 25.30 -41.55 21.06
CA LEU A 82 24.76 -40.29 20.54
C LEU A 82 23.55 -39.75 21.33
N VAL A 83 22.81 -40.59 22.06
CA VAL A 83 21.49 -40.22 22.66
C VAL A 83 21.46 -40.29 24.21
N SER A 84 20.77 -39.37 24.87
CA SER A 84 20.72 -39.25 26.34
C SER A 84 19.76 -40.24 27.03
N ASP A 85 18.77 -40.79 26.32
CA ASP A 85 17.74 -41.70 26.85
C ASP A 85 17.93 -43.17 26.39
N ALA A 86 19.19 -43.62 26.33
CA ALA A 86 19.59 -44.90 25.73
C ALA A 86 19.13 -46.17 26.47
N THR A 87 18.73 -46.05 27.74
CA THR A 87 18.32 -47.20 28.58
C THR A 87 17.04 -47.84 28.04
N LYS A 88 16.02 -47.02 27.74
CA LYS A 88 14.72 -47.48 27.22
C LYS A 88 14.86 -48.15 25.85
N PHE A 89 15.75 -47.62 25.00
CA PHE A 89 16.08 -48.24 23.72
C PHE A 89 16.69 -49.64 23.89
N SER A 90 17.62 -49.78 24.84
CA SER A 90 18.30 -51.05 25.10
C SER A 90 17.36 -52.11 25.66
N GLU A 91 16.43 -51.70 26.53
CA GLU A 91 15.38 -52.58 27.08
C GLU A 91 14.44 -53.12 25.99
N HIS A 92 13.96 -52.24 25.10
CA HIS A 92 13.06 -52.66 24.01
C HIS A 92 13.75 -53.47 22.92
N LEU A 93 15.04 -53.21 22.64
CA LEU A 93 15.82 -53.99 21.68
C LEU A 93 16.12 -55.41 22.19
N GLY A 94 16.32 -55.56 23.51
CA GLY A 94 16.60 -56.85 24.15
C GLY A 94 17.81 -57.56 23.53
N ALA A 95 17.60 -58.82 23.14
CA ALA A 95 18.59 -59.68 22.50
C ALA A 95 18.59 -59.62 20.96
N ALA A 96 17.79 -58.74 20.34
CA ALA A 96 17.84 -58.54 18.89
C ALA A 96 19.07 -57.71 18.50
N GLU A 97 19.68 -58.08 17.36
CA GLU A 97 20.80 -57.38 16.75
C GLU A 97 20.30 -56.36 15.73
N ILE A 98 20.92 -55.18 15.69
CA ILE A 98 20.71 -54.19 14.62
C ILE A 98 21.73 -54.47 13.53
N THR A 99 21.28 -54.85 12.34
CA THR A 99 22.16 -55.21 11.22
C THR A 99 22.48 -54.02 10.32
N SER A 100 21.63 -53.01 10.28
CA SER A 100 21.82 -51.75 9.54
C SER A 100 20.78 -50.71 9.95
N TRP A 101 20.98 -49.45 9.55
CA TRP A 101 19.93 -48.43 9.64
C TRP A 101 19.91 -47.49 8.44
N LYS A 102 18.85 -46.69 8.35
CA LYS A 102 18.70 -45.61 7.37
C LYS A 102 17.89 -44.46 7.97
N VAL A 103 18.31 -43.23 7.69
CA VAL A 103 17.50 -42.03 7.96
C VAL A 103 16.33 -41.96 6.96
N THR A 104 15.10 -41.91 7.46
CA THR A 104 13.88 -41.96 6.62
C THR A 104 13.13 -40.63 6.56
N THR A 105 13.03 -39.91 7.68
CA THR A 105 12.28 -38.64 7.76
C THR A 105 13.08 -37.62 8.55
N THR A 106 13.20 -36.38 8.06
CA THR A 106 13.88 -35.27 8.73
C THR A 106 12.96 -34.07 8.88
N SER A 107 12.90 -33.50 10.08
CA SER A 107 12.23 -32.23 10.38
C SER A 107 13.17 -31.31 11.16
N SER A 108 12.75 -30.05 11.37
CA SER A 108 13.54 -29.04 12.09
C SER A 108 13.83 -29.37 13.55
N THR A 109 13.14 -30.35 14.13
CA THR A 109 13.25 -30.73 15.55
C THR A 109 13.43 -32.23 15.78
N SER A 110 13.36 -33.06 14.72
CA SER A 110 13.45 -34.51 14.85
C SER A 110 13.94 -35.22 13.58
N LEU A 111 14.44 -36.43 13.76
CA LEU A 111 14.88 -37.33 12.69
C LEU A 111 14.34 -38.74 12.95
N SER A 112 13.84 -39.43 11.93
CA SER A 112 13.40 -40.84 12.02
C SER A 112 14.45 -41.78 11.43
N LEU A 113 14.72 -42.89 12.12
CA LEU A 113 15.65 -43.94 11.72
C LEU A 113 14.91 -45.26 11.54
N GLU A 114 14.96 -45.83 10.35
CA GLU A 114 14.58 -47.22 10.11
C GLU A 114 15.76 -48.13 10.46
N LEU A 115 15.55 -49.07 11.36
CA LEU A 115 16.48 -50.09 11.84
C LEU A 115 16.12 -51.44 11.22
N ALA A 116 17.10 -52.14 10.66
CA ALA A 116 16.97 -53.55 10.31
C ALA A 116 17.41 -54.42 11.49
N LEU A 117 16.56 -55.37 11.89
CA LEU A 117 16.71 -56.19 13.09
C LEU A 117 16.83 -57.67 12.73
N LYS A 118 17.69 -58.38 13.47
CA LYS A 118 17.82 -59.84 13.42
C LYS A 118 17.70 -60.40 14.83
N TYR A 119 16.93 -61.47 14.99
CA TYR A 119 16.83 -62.21 16.25
C TYR A 119 17.09 -63.69 16.00
N THR A 120 17.86 -64.32 16.88
CA THR A 120 18.22 -65.74 16.79
C THR A 120 18.00 -66.40 18.14
N GLU A 121 17.26 -67.51 18.15
CA GLU A 121 16.98 -68.30 19.35
C GLU A 121 17.14 -69.78 19.01
N SER A 122 17.96 -70.49 19.80
CA SER A 122 18.31 -71.91 19.64
C SER A 122 18.50 -72.38 18.19
N GLY A 123 19.23 -71.60 17.38
CA GLY A 123 19.61 -71.93 16.00
C GLY A 123 18.66 -71.44 14.89
N THR A 124 17.48 -70.92 15.24
CA THR A 124 16.51 -70.35 14.29
C THR A 124 16.60 -68.82 14.28
N SER A 125 16.69 -68.19 13.10
CA SER A 125 16.77 -66.73 12.95
C SER A 125 15.57 -66.14 12.20
N ALA A 126 15.18 -64.92 12.56
CA ALA A 126 14.22 -64.10 11.83
C ALA A 126 14.76 -62.68 11.61
N THR A 127 14.19 -61.96 10.64
CA THR A 127 14.52 -60.55 10.34
C THR A 127 13.26 -59.68 10.28
N ASN A 128 13.34 -58.44 10.76
CA ASN A 128 12.25 -57.46 10.70
C ASN A 128 12.81 -56.03 10.67
N LYS A 129 11.95 -55.02 10.56
CA LYS A 129 12.32 -53.60 10.61
C LYS A 129 11.53 -52.86 11.68
N ALA A 130 12.13 -51.81 12.24
CA ALA A 130 11.48 -50.88 13.15
C ALA A 130 11.91 -49.44 12.86
N THR A 131 11.06 -48.46 13.11
CA THR A 131 11.38 -47.04 12.96
C THR A 131 11.42 -46.37 14.34
N ILE A 132 12.55 -45.79 14.70
CA ILE A 132 12.68 -44.98 15.93
C ILE A 132 12.76 -43.49 15.58
N LYS A 133 12.48 -42.62 16.54
CA LYS A 133 12.57 -41.16 16.36
C LYS A 133 13.60 -40.54 17.31
N ILE A 134 14.46 -39.68 16.78
CA ILE A 134 15.42 -38.88 17.52
C ILE A 134 14.89 -37.43 17.61
N LEU A 135 14.85 -36.88 18.82
CA LEU A 135 14.40 -35.54 19.17
C LEU A 135 15.57 -34.69 19.69
N GLY A 136 15.38 -33.37 19.76
CA GLY A 136 16.31 -32.46 20.46
C GLY A 136 17.43 -31.87 19.59
N LEU A 137 17.26 -31.85 18.26
CA LEU A 137 18.13 -31.14 17.32
C LEU A 137 18.07 -29.60 17.55
N GLY A 138 19.18 -28.86 17.38
CA GLY A 138 19.25 -27.39 17.56
C GLY A 138 20.45 -26.77 16.83
N THR A 139 20.56 -25.48 16.48
CA THR A 139 19.89 -24.21 16.86
C THR A 139 19.46 -23.44 15.60
N SER A 140 18.47 -22.55 15.71
CA SER A 140 18.07 -21.67 14.60
C SER A 140 19.22 -20.71 14.24
N ALA A 141 19.24 -20.19 12.99
CA ALA A 141 20.20 -19.17 12.55
C ALA A 141 20.34 -17.99 13.54
N SER A 142 19.27 -17.66 14.28
CA SER A 142 19.26 -16.64 15.34
C SER A 142 20.30 -16.88 16.44
N GLU A 143 20.49 -18.11 16.91
CA GLU A 143 21.44 -18.39 18.01
C GLU A 143 22.91 -18.38 17.52
N LEU A 144 23.15 -18.74 16.25
CA LEU A 144 24.47 -18.55 15.63
C LEU A 144 24.82 -17.07 15.53
N VAL A 145 23.88 -16.25 15.06
CA VAL A 145 24.04 -14.79 15.00
C VAL A 145 24.25 -14.20 16.40
N LYS A 146 23.50 -14.65 17.42
CA LYS A 146 23.73 -14.19 18.81
C LYS A 146 25.13 -14.50 19.32
N LYS A 147 25.64 -15.71 19.05
CA LYS A 147 26.99 -16.09 19.46
C LYS A 147 28.05 -15.27 18.74
N GLU A 148 27.89 -15.06 17.44
CA GLU A 148 28.78 -14.20 16.64
C GLU A 148 28.80 -12.76 17.18
N LEU A 149 27.62 -12.19 17.46
CA LEU A 149 27.51 -10.86 18.08
C LEU A 149 28.18 -10.82 19.47
N ALA A 150 28.08 -11.89 20.26
CA ALA A 150 28.71 -11.99 21.59
C ALA A 150 30.24 -12.01 21.51
N ASP A 151 30.81 -12.76 20.55
CA ASP A 151 32.26 -12.82 20.36
C ASP A 151 32.81 -11.47 19.88
N VAL A 152 32.06 -10.76 19.03
CA VAL A 152 32.47 -9.42 18.55
C VAL A 152 32.32 -8.36 19.63
N ILE A 153 31.21 -8.32 20.39
CA ILE A 153 31.01 -7.30 21.42
C ILE A 153 32.06 -7.40 22.54
N ALA A 154 32.56 -8.62 22.80
CA ALA A 154 33.59 -8.86 23.81
C ALA A 154 34.90 -8.12 23.51
N LYS A 155 35.20 -7.83 22.23
CA LYS A 155 36.40 -7.10 21.79
C LYS A 155 36.39 -5.62 22.17
N PHE A 156 35.22 -5.04 22.46
CA PHE A 156 35.12 -3.66 22.93
C PHE A 156 35.40 -3.61 24.42
N ALA A 157 36.41 -2.83 24.83
CA ALA A 157 36.84 -2.66 26.20
C ALA A 157 37.01 -1.18 26.53
N ASP A 158 37.14 -0.87 27.82
CA ASP A 158 37.46 0.48 28.29
C ASP A 158 38.82 0.93 27.74
N ARG A 159 38.94 2.21 27.37
CA ARG A 159 40.14 2.78 26.74
C ARG A 159 40.40 4.21 27.19
N ASP A 160 41.58 4.71 26.85
CA ASP A 160 41.92 6.13 26.96
C ASP A 160 41.94 6.78 25.58
N LEU A 161 41.72 8.10 25.52
CA LEU A 161 42.02 8.88 24.33
C LEU A 161 43.53 8.94 24.09
N LYS A 162 43.93 8.81 22.82
CA LYS A 162 45.32 9.05 22.42
C LYS A 162 45.78 10.45 22.80
N ALA A 163 47.08 10.62 23.02
CA ALA A 163 47.65 11.89 23.45
C ALA A 163 47.36 13.04 22.48
N ASP A 164 47.33 12.73 21.19
CA ASP A 164 47.13 13.61 20.04
C ASP A 164 45.68 13.66 19.52
N SER A 165 44.75 12.95 20.17
CA SER A 165 43.34 12.95 19.77
C SER A 165 42.73 14.35 19.82
N GLU A 166 42.06 14.76 18.73
CA GLU A 166 41.37 16.05 18.64
C GLU A 166 40.21 16.18 19.66
N ASP A 167 39.58 15.04 19.99
CA ASP A 167 38.50 14.94 20.99
C ASP A 167 38.96 15.27 22.41
N LYS A 168 40.27 15.34 22.66
CA LYS A 168 40.83 15.63 23.99
C LYS A 168 40.57 17.08 24.43
N LYS A 169 40.41 18.02 23.49
CA LYS A 169 40.39 19.47 23.77
C LYS A 169 38.99 20.05 24.02
N LEU A 170 37.93 19.33 23.67
CA LEU A 170 36.55 19.81 23.71
C LEU A 170 35.80 18.94 24.71
N PHE A 171 35.35 19.52 25.83
CA PHE A 171 34.58 18.73 26.77
C PHE A 171 33.27 18.22 26.12
N ALA A 172 32.92 16.97 26.42
CA ALA A 172 32.28 16.02 25.52
C ALA A 172 30.74 16.15 25.37
N THR A 173 30.18 17.31 25.04
CA THR A 173 28.77 17.35 24.56
C THR A 173 28.65 16.84 23.11
N GLN A 174 29.72 16.96 22.32
CA GLN A 174 29.83 16.36 20.98
C GLN A 174 31.20 15.68 20.85
N SER A 175 31.23 14.35 20.95
CA SER A 175 32.41 13.55 20.59
C SER A 175 32.20 12.97 19.20
N ASN A 176 33.28 12.87 18.42
CA ASN A 176 33.24 12.27 17.09
C ASN A 176 33.31 10.73 17.13
N ILE A 177 33.39 10.13 18.32
CA ILE A 177 33.35 8.68 18.55
C ILE A 177 31.90 8.20 18.35
N ASN A 178 31.49 8.12 17.10
CA ASN A 178 30.18 7.65 16.64
C ASN A 178 30.27 6.43 15.71
N SER A 179 31.49 5.99 15.37
CA SER A 179 31.75 4.89 14.44
C SER A 179 32.94 4.04 14.91
N LEU A 180 33.05 2.83 14.36
CA LEU A 180 34.19 1.94 14.64
C LEU A 180 35.52 2.56 14.18
N THR A 181 35.49 3.28 13.06
CA THR A 181 36.66 3.97 12.49
C THR A 181 37.16 5.03 13.46
N THR A 182 36.27 5.93 13.92
CA THR A 182 36.65 7.01 14.84
C THR A 182 37.02 6.49 16.23
N TRP A 183 36.39 5.40 16.69
CA TRP A 183 36.80 4.69 17.90
C TRP A 183 38.26 4.21 17.81
N ASN A 184 38.62 3.47 16.76
CA ASN A 184 39.96 2.93 16.57
C ASN A 184 41.01 4.03 16.32
N SER A 185 40.65 5.13 15.67
CA SER A 185 41.58 6.24 15.41
C SER A 185 41.87 7.06 16.66
N ASN A 186 40.90 7.25 17.56
CA ASN A 186 41.00 8.22 18.66
C ASN A 186 41.33 7.60 20.03
N THR A 187 41.18 6.27 20.18
CA THR A 187 41.43 5.56 21.44
C THR A 187 42.73 4.74 21.43
N THR A 188 43.33 4.54 22.59
CA THR A 188 44.52 3.70 22.79
C THR A 188 44.14 2.21 22.84
N GLY A 189 44.97 1.33 22.27
CA GLY A 189 44.76 -0.13 22.27
C GLY A 189 44.61 -0.75 20.88
N THR A 190 44.40 -2.07 20.83
CA THR A 190 44.30 -2.83 19.58
C THR A 190 43.05 -2.44 18.78
N ALA A 191 43.17 -2.15 17.48
CA ALA A 191 42.02 -1.84 16.65
C ALA A 191 41.01 -3.00 16.62
N VAL A 192 39.72 -2.71 16.83
CA VAL A 192 38.67 -3.72 16.72
C VAL A 192 38.25 -3.84 15.26
N THR A 193 38.35 -5.04 14.70
CA THR A 193 37.85 -5.37 13.36
C THR A 193 36.53 -6.13 13.49
N VAL A 194 35.53 -5.70 12.72
CA VAL A 194 34.18 -6.25 12.70
C VAL A 194 33.83 -6.63 11.26
N ASP A 195 33.11 -7.73 11.08
CA ASP A 195 32.64 -8.19 9.78
C ASP A 195 31.63 -7.20 9.17
N ASN A 196 31.66 -7.01 7.86
CA ASN A 196 30.81 -6.03 7.16
C ASN A 196 29.30 -6.31 7.27
N SER A 197 28.91 -7.55 7.60
CA SER A 197 27.50 -7.92 7.84
C SER A 197 26.98 -7.46 9.21
N ILE A 198 27.84 -6.98 10.11
CA ILE A 198 27.48 -6.49 11.45
C ILE A 198 27.55 -4.96 11.47
N THR A 199 26.41 -4.31 11.72
CA THR A 199 26.36 -2.86 11.93
C THR A 199 26.77 -2.51 13.36
N VAL A 200 27.70 -1.55 13.52
CA VAL A 200 28.21 -1.09 14.81
C VAL A 200 27.81 0.36 15.07
N ASN A 201 27.11 0.60 16.16
CA ASN A 201 26.67 1.95 16.56
C ASN A 201 27.25 2.32 17.93
N PHE A 202 27.76 3.55 18.06
CA PHE A 202 28.24 4.12 19.31
C PHE A 202 27.32 5.24 19.77
N ALA A 203 26.86 5.19 21.02
CA ALA A 203 26.05 6.23 21.62
C ALA A 203 26.60 6.63 22.99
N LYS A 204 26.83 7.93 23.21
CA LYS A 204 27.22 8.45 24.53
C LYS A 204 26.10 8.23 25.56
N VAL A 205 26.41 7.61 26.70
CA VAL A 205 25.42 7.22 27.73
C VAL A 205 25.45 8.15 28.93
N SER A 206 26.65 8.48 29.41
CA SER A 206 26.91 9.32 30.57
C SER A 206 28.27 9.98 30.46
N SER A 207 28.49 11.08 31.18
CA SER A 207 29.82 11.69 31.34
C SER A 207 30.06 12.12 32.77
N ASP A 208 31.34 12.14 33.13
CA ASP A 208 31.85 12.76 34.34
C ASP A 208 32.83 13.85 33.92
N SER A 209 32.34 15.08 33.94
CA SER A 209 33.10 16.27 33.57
C SER A 209 34.27 16.57 34.50
N GLY A 210 34.13 16.21 35.78
CA GLY A 210 35.17 16.45 36.78
C GLY A 210 36.38 15.54 36.59
N ASN A 211 36.15 14.30 36.16
CA ASN A 211 37.21 13.31 35.96
C ASN A 211 37.63 13.15 34.49
N GLY A 212 36.99 13.83 33.55
CA GLY A 212 37.32 13.74 32.12
C GLY A 212 37.03 12.35 31.53
N THR A 213 35.91 11.74 31.91
CA THR A 213 35.53 10.38 31.47
C THR A 213 34.11 10.33 30.90
N VAL A 214 33.90 9.45 29.92
CA VAL A 214 32.63 9.28 29.21
C VAL A 214 32.34 7.81 29.00
N ASN A 215 31.11 7.37 29.26
CA ASN A 215 30.68 6.01 28.92
C ASN A 215 29.93 6.01 27.58
N TYR A 216 30.30 5.09 26.69
CA TYR A 216 29.66 4.85 25.40
C TYR A 216 28.98 3.48 25.41
N ARG A 217 27.79 3.39 24.82
CA ARG A 217 27.13 2.13 24.51
C ARG A 217 27.45 1.75 23.08
N VAL A 218 28.10 0.61 22.91
CA VAL A 218 28.29 -0.04 21.62
C VAL A 218 27.12 -0.97 21.39
N THR A 219 26.46 -0.84 20.25
CA THR A 219 25.39 -1.73 19.79
C THR A 219 25.82 -2.41 18.52
N LEU A 220 25.78 -3.75 18.50
CA LEU A 220 25.99 -4.56 17.30
C LEU A 220 24.64 -5.08 16.81
N LEU A 221 24.41 -4.98 15.51
CA LEU A 221 23.18 -5.41 14.84
C LEU A 221 23.53 -6.31 13.66
N LYS A 222 22.90 -7.49 13.60
CA LYS A 222 22.95 -8.39 12.44
C LYS A 222 21.62 -9.12 12.34
N ASP A 223 21.02 -9.11 11.15
CA ASP A 223 19.66 -9.58 10.91
C ASP A 223 18.67 -9.00 11.94
N ASN A 224 17.93 -9.87 12.64
CA ASN A 224 16.96 -9.49 13.68
C ASN A 224 17.54 -9.59 15.11
N GLN A 225 18.86 -9.66 15.27
CA GLN A 225 19.51 -9.76 16.58
C GLN A 225 20.32 -8.50 16.90
N SER A 226 20.31 -8.12 18.18
CA SER A 226 21.08 -7.00 18.69
C SER A 226 21.80 -7.39 19.98
N LEU A 227 23.00 -6.84 20.17
CA LEU A 227 23.74 -6.99 21.41
C LEU A 227 24.40 -5.67 21.79
N THR A 228 24.40 -5.33 23.08
CA THR A 228 24.92 -4.05 23.56
C THR A 228 25.93 -4.23 24.68
N LYS A 229 26.93 -3.34 24.74
CA LYS A 229 27.90 -3.25 25.83
C LYS A 229 28.23 -1.79 26.11
N GLU A 230 28.33 -1.42 27.38
CA GLU A 230 28.81 -0.11 27.80
C GLU A 230 30.30 -0.18 28.08
N ILE A 231 31.04 0.82 27.59
CA ILE A 231 32.49 0.94 27.71
C ILE A 231 32.86 2.37 28.11
N LYS A 232 33.89 2.50 28.93
CA LYS A 232 34.40 3.79 29.41
C LYS A 232 35.55 4.28 28.54
N VAL A 233 35.50 5.54 28.15
CA VAL A 233 36.60 6.27 27.53
C VAL A 233 37.07 7.35 28.49
N SER A 234 38.35 7.31 28.86
CA SER A 234 38.97 8.31 29.74
C SER A 234 39.99 9.17 28.98
N GLY A 235 40.46 10.24 29.63
CA GLY A 235 41.49 11.11 29.06
C GLY A 235 40.96 12.37 28.37
N PHE A 236 39.66 12.67 28.47
CA PHE A 236 39.14 13.99 28.09
C PHE A 236 39.66 15.06 29.06
N LYS A 237 39.79 16.31 28.61
CA LYS A 237 40.12 17.41 29.53
C LYS A 237 38.97 17.64 30.53
N PRO A 238 39.24 17.64 31.84
CA PRO A 238 38.24 18.01 32.84
C PRO A 238 37.71 19.43 32.60
N HIS A 239 36.42 19.63 32.87
CA HIS A 239 35.76 20.93 32.74
C HIS A 239 34.96 21.25 34.00
N GLU A 240 35.19 22.44 34.57
CA GLU A 240 34.44 22.91 35.72
C GLU A 240 33.06 23.44 35.29
N LEU A 241 32.01 22.70 35.66
CA LEU A 241 30.64 23.00 35.27
C LEU A 241 30.01 24.13 36.11
N SER A 242 29.22 24.99 35.47
CA SER A 242 28.33 25.93 36.14
C SER A 242 27.21 25.21 36.92
N VAL A 243 26.51 25.93 37.80
CA VAL A 243 25.37 25.36 38.57
C VAL A 243 24.28 24.78 37.66
N ALA A 244 24.01 25.44 36.53
CA ALA A 244 23.03 24.97 35.56
C ALA A 244 23.50 23.69 34.85
N GLU A 245 24.77 23.65 34.43
CA GLU A 245 25.37 22.49 33.77
C GLU A 245 25.50 21.29 34.72
N LYS A 246 25.86 21.51 35.99
CA LYS A 246 25.88 20.46 37.03
C LYS A 246 24.51 19.82 37.19
N ALA A 247 23.44 20.62 37.24
CA ALA A 247 22.08 20.11 37.36
C ALA A 247 21.64 19.33 36.12
N VAL A 248 21.98 19.82 34.91
CA VAL A 248 21.69 19.13 33.65
C VAL A 248 22.47 17.81 33.54
N GLU A 249 23.76 17.80 33.87
CA GLU A 249 24.59 16.58 33.84
C GLU A 249 24.09 15.55 34.87
N LYS A 250 23.81 15.98 36.11
CA LYS A 250 23.25 15.11 37.16
C LYS A 250 21.93 14.50 36.71
N THR A 251 21.05 15.29 36.11
CA THR A 251 19.76 14.83 35.57
C THR A 251 19.95 13.83 34.42
N PHE A 252 20.82 14.15 33.46
CA PHE A 252 21.11 13.29 32.30
C PHE A 252 21.72 11.94 32.72
N ASN A 253 22.61 11.95 33.71
CA ASN A 253 23.24 10.75 34.26
C ASN A 253 22.28 9.92 35.12
N ALA A 254 21.39 10.57 35.88
CA ALA A 254 20.36 9.89 36.67
C ALA A 254 19.22 9.32 35.80
N PHE A 255 19.04 9.80 34.57
CA PHE A 255 18.01 9.31 33.66
C PHE A 255 18.36 7.94 33.08
N THR A 256 17.67 6.91 33.58
CA THR A 256 17.91 5.48 33.25
C THR A 256 16.79 4.83 32.45
N LEU A 257 15.66 5.52 32.24
CA LEU A 257 14.51 4.97 31.53
C LEU A 257 14.83 4.79 30.03
N LYS A 258 14.90 3.54 29.57
CA LYS A 258 15.19 3.17 28.16
C LYS A 258 13.93 2.75 27.41
N GLU A 259 12.99 2.14 28.13
CA GLU A 259 11.71 1.70 27.61
C GLU A 259 10.60 2.19 28.53
N ALA A 260 9.50 2.67 27.93
CA ALA A 260 8.26 2.96 28.61
C ALA A 260 7.15 2.15 27.95
N THR A 261 6.12 1.84 28.72
CA THR A 261 4.96 1.11 28.24
C THR A 261 3.75 2.01 28.38
N PHE A 262 2.99 2.18 27.31
CA PHE A 262 1.69 2.84 27.41
C PHE A 262 0.75 1.96 28.24
N ASP A 263 0.15 2.52 29.30
CA ASP A 263 -0.85 1.80 30.09
C ASP A 263 -2.13 1.66 29.27
N ARG A 264 -2.45 0.42 28.86
CA ARG A 264 -3.63 0.11 28.06
C ARG A 264 -4.93 0.10 28.88
N GLY A 265 -4.83 0.10 30.21
CA GLY A 265 -5.91 -0.31 31.09
C GLY A 265 -6.22 -1.81 30.96
N SER A 266 -7.01 -2.35 31.88
CA SER A 266 -7.39 -3.77 31.91
C SER A 266 -8.55 -4.14 30.98
N GLN A 267 -8.91 -3.30 30.00
CA GLN A 267 -9.93 -3.63 29.03
C GLN A 267 -9.41 -4.70 28.06
N ARG A 268 -9.62 -5.96 28.43
CA ARG A 268 -9.68 -7.05 27.46
C ARG A 268 -10.86 -6.76 26.54
N ILE A 269 -10.58 -6.73 25.24
CA ILE A 269 -11.62 -6.87 24.22
C ILE A 269 -12.30 -8.21 24.50
N GLU A 270 -13.49 -8.20 25.08
CA GLU A 270 -14.26 -9.42 25.23
C GLU A 270 -14.61 -9.92 23.83
N LYS A 271 -14.35 -11.21 23.59
CA LYS A 271 -14.66 -11.95 22.34
C LYS A 271 -16.17 -12.10 22.08
N THR A 272 -17.00 -11.23 22.64
CA THR A 272 -18.46 -11.35 22.68
C THR A 272 -19.13 -10.55 21.56
N GLY A 273 -18.67 -10.68 20.31
CA GLY A 273 -19.47 -10.50 19.09
C GLY A 273 -20.17 -9.14 18.81
N LYS A 274 -20.08 -8.14 19.68
CA LYS A 274 -20.55 -6.77 19.46
C LYS A 274 -19.54 -5.84 20.10
N LEU A 275 -18.52 -5.50 19.33
CA LEU A 275 -17.61 -4.43 19.69
C LEU A 275 -18.41 -3.13 19.70
N ASP A 276 -18.60 -2.58 20.88
CA ASP A 276 -19.15 -1.26 21.13
C ASP A 276 -18.13 -0.20 20.71
N PHE A 277 -17.86 -0.15 19.41
CA PHE A 277 -16.88 0.74 18.80
C PHE A 277 -17.27 2.20 19.05
N ASP A 278 -18.56 2.51 18.99
CA ASP A 278 -19.07 3.86 19.25
C ASP A 278 -18.72 4.33 20.66
N ASN A 279 -18.70 3.42 21.65
CA ASN A 279 -18.30 3.75 23.03
C ASN A 279 -16.78 3.70 23.29
N ASN A 280 -15.96 3.17 22.36
CA ASN A 280 -14.50 3.00 22.55
C ASN A 280 -13.63 3.62 21.45
N ARG A 281 -14.24 4.37 20.52
CA ARG A 281 -13.55 5.01 19.38
C ARG A 281 -12.37 5.87 19.82
N ASP A 282 -12.54 6.64 20.89
CA ASP A 282 -11.50 7.53 21.42
C ASP A 282 -10.34 6.76 22.07
N TRP A 283 -10.62 5.62 22.73
CA TRP A 283 -9.59 4.72 23.26
C TRP A 283 -8.73 4.14 22.12
N LEU A 284 -9.36 3.60 21.07
CA LEU A 284 -8.67 3.09 19.88
C LEU A 284 -7.84 4.17 19.17
N LEU A 285 -8.39 5.39 19.09
CA LEU A 285 -7.71 6.56 18.53
C LEU A 285 -6.49 7.01 19.35
N SER A 286 -6.46 6.76 20.66
CA SER A 286 -5.33 7.07 21.54
C SER A 286 -4.21 6.02 21.53
N MET A 287 -4.53 4.78 21.13
CA MET A 287 -3.60 3.63 21.08
C MET A 287 -2.98 3.40 19.70
N SER A 288 -3.36 4.20 18.71
CA SER A 288 -2.88 4.08 17.32
C SER A 288 -1.50 4.72 17.14
N ASN A 289 -0.66 4.13 16.28
CA ASN A 289 0.75 4.51 16.07
C ASN A 289 1.02 5.80 15.27
N SER A 290 0.03 6.66 15.00
CA SER A 290 0.19 7.75 14.03
C SER A 290 1.30 8.75 14.41
N TYR A 291 2.17 9.07 13.43
CA TYR A 291 3.29 10.02 13.57
C TYR A 291 2.85 11.40 14.12
N SER A 292 1.67 11.88 13.74
CA SER A 292 1.07 13.15 14.18
C SER A 292 0.63 13.18 15.65
N ARG A 293 0.39 12.01 16.27
CA ARG A 293 -0.05 11.89 17.67
C ARG A 293 1.05 11.39 18.58
N ALA A 294 2.00 10.60 18.07
CA ALA A 294 3.26 10.29 18.74
C ALA A 294 4.06 11.55 19.10
N SER A 295 4.03 12.58 18.23
CA SER A 295 4.64 13.89 18.51
C SER A 295 3.93 14.69 19.60
N ALA A 296 2.71 14.29 19.98
CA ALA A 296 1.94 14.86 21.08
C ALA A 296 2.16 14.10 22.40
N TYR A 297 3.01 13.07 22.45
CA TYR A 297 3.26 12.35 23.68
C TYR A 297 4.38 12.99 24.50
N LYS A 298 4.04 13.41 25.72
CA LYS A 298 4.99 13.80 26.76
C LYS A 298 5.03 12.72 27.82
N PRO A 299 6.22 12.36 28.34
CA PRO A 299 6.30 11.48 29.48
C PRO A 299 5.86 12.25 30.73
N THR A 300 4.55 12.28 31.00
CA THR A 300 4.00 12.52 32.33
C THR A 300 4.28 11.36 33.29
N VAL A 301 4.90 10.27 32.81
CA VAL A 301 5.27 9.08 33.60
C VAL A 301 6.43 9.33 34.58
N LEU A 302 6.99 10.55 34.62
CA LEU A 302 7.98 10.94 35.64
C LEU A 302 7.39 11.77 36.78
N ASP A 303 6.11 12.15 36.70
CA ASP A 303 5.41 12.68 37.87
C ASP A 303 4.82 11.47 38.60
N SER A 304 5.10 11.31 39.89
CA SER A 304 4.68 10.16 40.71
C SER A 304 3.15 10.02 40.87
N LYS A 305 2.36 10.77 40.08
CA LYS A 305 0.90 10.76 40.07
C LYS A 305 0.38 9.83 38.97
N LYS A 306 -0.11 8.67 39.39
CA LYS A 306 -0.96 7.80 38.55
C LYS A 306 -2.28 8.54 38.29
N PHE A 307 -2.62 8.75 37.02
CA PHE A 307 -3.97 9.16 36.65
C PHE A 307 -4.92 7.99 36.83
N THR A 308 -6.15 8.25 37.31
CA THR A 308 -7.17 7.21 37.34
C THR A 308 -7.75 7.01 35.94
N SER A 309 -8.02 5.77 35.57
CA SER A 309 -8.40 5.38 34.20
C SER A 309 -9.60 6.17 33.67
N ALA A 310 -10.55 6.56 34.53
CA ALA A 310 -11.76 7.29 34.15
C ALA A 310 -11.50 8.73 33.63
N ASP A 311 -10.36 9.34 33.97
CA ASP A 311 -10.06 10.72 33.62
C ASP A 311 -9.49 10.87 32.19
N TYR A 312 -9.01 9.78 31.58
CA TYR A 312 -8.50 9.78 30.21
C TYR A 312 -9.58 9.91 29.13
N PHE A 313 -10.84 9.61 29.47
CA PHE A 313 -11.92 9.40 28.51
C PHE A 313 -12.96 10.54 28.43
N LYS A 314 -12.74 11.64 29.16
CA LYS A 314 -13.67 12.78 29.15
C LYS A 314 -13.29 13.77 28.03
N ALA A 315 -14.26 14.33 27.31
CA ALA A 315 -14.04 15.33 26.26
C ALA A 315 -13.25 16.57 26.77
N GLU A 316 -13.41 16.93 28.05
CA GLU A 316 -12.60 17.94 28.72
C GLU A 316 -11.12 17.54 28.85
N ALA A 317 -10.80 16.25 28.98
CA ALA A 317 -9.43 15.76 29.09
C ALA A 317 -8.68 15.76 27.75
N ALA A 318 -9.35 15.56 26.62
CA ALA A 318 -8.76 15.72 25.29
C ALA A 318 -8.42 17.19 24.98
N ASN A 319 -9.32 18.10 25.35
CA ASN A 319 -9.06 19.54 25.31
C ASN A 319 -8.02 19.96 26.35
N HIS A 320 -7.95 19.32 27.52
CA HIS A 320 -6.93 19.56 28.54
C HIS A 320 -5.56 19.00 28.13
N LEU A 321 -5.50 17.87 27.42
CA LEU A 321 -4.31 17.33 26.80
C LEU A 321 -3.86 18.27 25.67
N GLN A 322 -4.72 18.65 24.72
CA GLN A 322 -4.37 19.62 23.68
C GLN A 322 -3.99 21.00 24.24
N ALA A 323 -4.64 21.49 25.29
CA ALA A 323 -4.31 22.76 25.94
C ALA A 323 -2.99 22.67 26.71
N LYS A 324 -2.71 21.57 27.42
CA LYS A 324 -1.41 21.34 28.08
C LYS A 324 -0.27 21.04 27.10
N LEU A 325 -0.59 20.44 25.95
CA LEU A 325 0.35 20.25 24.83
C LEU A 325 0.71 21.58 24.17
N LYS A 326 -0.23 22.52 24.10
CA LYS A 326 0.05 23.90 23.66
C LYS A 326 0.78 24.73 24.71
N GLU A 327 0.64 24.44 26.00
CA GLU A 327 1.23 25.27 27.06
C GLU A 327 2.67 24.91 27.49
N LYS A 328 3.16 23.66 27.39
CA LYS A 328 4.51 23.36 27.93
C LYS A 328 5.22 22.21 27.21
N ASP A 329 6.19 22.54 26.34
CA ASP A 329 7.21 21.64 25.76
C ASP A 329 8.21 21.03 26.76
N GLN A 330 8.05 21.28 28.06
CA GLN A 330 9.02 20.90 29.09
C GLN A 330 8.52 19.82 30.07
N ILE A 331 9.34 18.79 30.35
CA ILE A 331 9.23 17.92 31.54
C ILE A 331 9.92 18.67 32.69
N LYS A 332 9.22 19.08 33.75
CA LYS A 332 9.88 19.66 34.93
C LYS A 332 10.46 18.55 35.80
N LEU A 333 11.77 18.59 36.02
CA LEU A 333 12.50 17.66 36.90
C LEU A 333 12.90 18.39 38.19
N GLU A 334 13.16 17.65 39.27
CA GLU A 334 13.26 18.14 40.66
C GLU A 334 14.35 19.21 40.95
N GLU A 335 15.09 19.70 39.96
CA GLU A 335 16.10 20.78 40.10
C GLU A 335 15.95 21.93 39.09
N GLY A 336 14.74 22.21 38.60
CA GLY A 336 14.49 23.30 37.64
C GLY A 336 15.08 23.05 36.25
N VAL A 337 15.43 21.79 35.96
CA VAL A 337 15.82 21.28 34.63
C VAL A 337 14.56 20.90 33.87
N THR A 338 14.54 21.20 32.57
CA THR A 338 13.41 20.96 31.68
C THR A 338 13.76 19.95 30.60
N GLY A 339 12.93 18.93 30.37
CA GLY A 339 13.13 17.96 29.28
C GLY A 339 12.30 18.30 28.04
N LYS A 340 12.92 18.50 26.88
CA LYS A 340 12.26 18.60 25.57
C LYS A 340 12.22 17.24 24.88
N VAL A 341 11.11 16.90 24.23
CA VAL A 341 10.89 15.59 23.59
C VAL A 341 10.58 15.76 22.10
N ARG A 342 11.14 14.89 21.26
CA ARG A 342 10.88 14.84 19.81
C ARG A 342 10.75 13.39 19.34
N VAL A 343 9.82 13.09 18.44
CA VAL A 343 9.73 11.76 17.81
C VAL A 343 10.87 11.58 16.81
N VAL A 344 11.52 10.42 16.87
CA VAL A 344 12.62 10.03 16.00
C VAL A 344 12.12 9.06 14.95
N THR A 345 11.41 8.00 15.37
CA THR A 345 10.79 7.00 14.49
C THR A 345 9.49 6.46 15.11
N ALA A 346 8.60 5.95 14.26
CA ALA A 346 7.44 5.17 14.64
C ALA A 346 7.40 3.92 13.74
N ASP A 347 7.20 2.74 14.33
CA ASP A 347 7.09 1.46 13.64
C ASP A 347 5.68 0.89 13.88
N ASP A 348 4.80 1.14 12.92
CA ASP A 348 3.40 0.71 12.96
C ASP A 348 3.24 -0.82 13.01
N ILE A 349 4.23 -1.56 12.50
CA ILE A 349 4.18 -3.02 12.44
C ILE A 349 4.51 -3.61 13.81
N LYS A 350 5.48 -3.01 14.51
CA LYS A 350 5.94 -3.46 15.84
C LYS A 350 5.15 -2.84 16.99
N GLY A 351 4.36 -1.78 16.75
CA GLY A 351 3.64 -1.07 17.81
C GLY A 351 4.58 -0.28 18.72
N GLU A 352 5.63 0.31 18.15
CA GLU A 352 6.70 0.99 18.88
C GLU A 352 6.94 2.41 18.35
N VAL A 353 7.21 3.35 19.28
CA VAL A 353 7.61 4.72 18.96
C VAL A 353 8.91 5.04 19.67
N VAL A 354 9.89 5.58 18.96
CA VAL A 354 11.16 6.04 19.56
C VAL A 354 11.16 7.55 19.64
N VAL A 355 11.36 8.09 20.85
CA VAL A 355 11.46 9.53 21.11
C VAL A 355 12.85 9.90 21.63
N ALA A 356 13.33 11.09 21.26
CA ALA A 356 14.54 11.71 21.79
C ALA A 356 14.18 12.75 22.85
N ILE A 357 14.86 12.71 24.00
CA ILE A 357 14.69 13.62 25.13
C ILE A 357 15.98 14.42 25.34
N THR A 358 15.86 15.74 25.43
CA THR A 358 16.99 16.63 25.74
C THR A 358 16.70 17.44 27.01
N PHE A 359 17.63 17.49 27.96
CA PHE A 359 17.50 18.24 29.21
C PHE A 359 18.14 19.63 29.10
N GLU A 360 17.44 20.66 29.58
CA GLU A 360 17.81 22.08 29.45
C GLU A 360 17.59 22.85 30.76
N LYS A 361 18.55 23.71 31.15
CA LYS A 361 18.41 24.67 32.26
C LYS A 361 19.19 25.95 31.94
N GLY A 362 18.49 27.08 31.79
CA GLY A 362 19.11 28.30 31.27
C GLY A 362 19.68 28.05 29.86
N ASN A 363 20.97 28.33 29.67
CA ASN A 363 21.69 28.05 28.41
C ASN A 363 22.32 26.65 28.35
N ALA A 364 22.30 25.88 29.44
CA ALA A 364 22.89 24.54 29.49
C ALA A 364 21.95 23.52 28.85
N LYS A 365 22.48 22.64 28.00
CA LYS A 365 21.73 21.64 27.23
C LYS A 365 22.47 20.29 27.18
N SER A 366 21.75 19.19 27.42
CA SER A 366 22.30 17.83 27.32
C SER A 366 22.29 17.31 25.87
N ALA A 367 22.94 16.16 25.66
CA ALA A 367 22.70 15.34 24.47
C ALA A 367 21.29 14.69 24.51
N GLU A 368 20.86 14.12 23.39
CA GLU A 368 19.60 13.37 23.27
C GLU A 368 19.71 12.00 23.99
N LYS A 369 18.70 11.65 24.80
CA LYS A 369 18.43 10.29 25.29
C LYS A 369 17.27 9.71 24.49
N PHE A 370 17.43 8.50 23.99
CA PHE A 370 16.35 7.79 23.29
C PHE A 370 15.52 6.96 24.28
N LEU A 371 14.21 7.05 24.15
CA LEU A 371 13.21 6.27 24.88
C LEU A 371 12.31 5.57 23.88
N THR A 372 12.22 4.24 23.96
CA THR A 372 11.24 3.46 23.19
C THR A 372 9.95 3.33 24.00
N ILE A 373 8.83 3.71 23.41
CA ILE A 373 7.50 3.56 23.97
C ILE A 373 6.81 2.40 23.27
N LYS A 374 6.43 1.38 24.03
CA LYS A 374 5.74 0.16 23.58
C LYS A 374 4.27 0.19 23.99
N ASN A 375 3.52 -0.85 23.63
CA ASN A 375 2.08 -1.02 23.87
C ASN A 375 1.15 -0.17 22.99
N PHE A 376 1.59 0.26 21.82
CA PHE A 376 0.65 0.66 20.78
C PHE A 376 0.15 -0.55 19.98
N LEU A 377 -0.92 -0.39 19.18
CA LEU A 377 -1.51 -1.50 18.42
C LEU A 377 -0.50 -2.12 17.44
N ASP A 378 -0.23 -3.42 17.55
CA ASP A 378 0.65 -4.13 16.61
C ASP A 378 -0.09 -4.53 15.30
N ARG A 379 0.62 -5.06 14.30
CA ARG A 379 0.02 -5.52 13.02
C ARG A 379 -1.20 -6.43 13.21
N LYS A 380 -1.14 -7.37 14.15
CA LYS A 380 -2.21 -8.36 14.36
C LYS A 380 -3.41 -7.72 15.04
N GLU A 381 -3.18 -6.84 16.01
CA GLU A 381 -4.21 -6.06 16.68
C GLU A 381 -4.90 -5.11 15.68
N LEU A 382 -4.12 -4.37 14.88
CA LEU A 382 -4.63 -3.50 13.81
C LEU A 382 -5.51 -4.29 12.82
N GLY A 383 -5.05 -5.46 12.37
CA GLY A 383 -5.82 -6.34 11.47
C GLY A 383 -7.12 -6.86 12.11
N ALA A 384 -7.08 -7.26 13.38
CA ALA A 384 -8.26 -7.73 14.11
C ALA A 384 -9.31 -6.61 14.29
N PHE A 385 -8.86 -5.39 14.60
CA PHE A 385 -9.75 -4.23 14.73
C PHE A 385 -10.37 -3.82 13.39
N ALA A 386 -9.58 -3.77 12.33
CA ALA A 386 -10.10 -3.52 10.98
C ALA A 386 -11.17 -4.56 10.64
N GLY A 387 -10.88 -5.85 10.87
CA GLY A 387 -11.83 -6.94 10.70
C GLY A 387 -13.18 -6.73 11.39
N ALA A 388 -13.14 -6.37 12.67
CA ALA A 388 -14.37 -6.16 13.44
C ALA A 388 -15.20 -4.95 12.97
N ILE A 389 -14.55 -3.83 12.64
CA ILE A 389 -15.24 -2.61 12.19
C ILE A 389 -15.89 -2.86 10.82
N TYR A 390 -15.12 -3.37 9.86
CA TYR A 390 -15.66 -3.66 8.54
C TYR A 390 -16.70 -4.77 8.60
N GLY A 391 -16.56 -5.76 9.50
CA GLY A 391 -17.61 -6.73 9.80
C GLY A 391 -18.91 -6.08 10.28
N TYR A 392 -18.84 -5.10 11.18
CA TYR A 392 -20.01 -4.33 11.61
C TYR A 392 -20.63 -3.51 10.47
N LEU A 393 -19.81 -2.87 9.63
CA LEU A 393 -20.29 -2.12 8.48
C LEU A 393 -20.98 -3.02 7.45
N VAL A 394 -20.42 -4.21 7.20
CA VAL A 394 -21.03 -5.26 6.38
C VAL A 394 -22.35 -5.72 6.98
N ASP A 395 -22.41 -6.01 8.27
CA ASP A 395 -23.66 -6.38 8.97
C ASP A 395 -24.73 -5.30 8.84
N LYS A 396 -24.35 -4.03 9.00
CA LYS A 396 -25.25 -2.89 8.83
C LYS A 396 -25.73 -2.77 7.39
N TRP A 397 -24.84 -2.94 6.42
CA TRP A 397 -25.17 -2.93 5.00
C TRP A 397 -26.13 -4.08 4.62
N ASN A 398 -25.90 -5.27 5.16
CA ASN A 398 -26.76 -6.44 4.95
C ASN A 398 -28.17 -6.30 5.55
N ARG A 399 -28.33 -5.47 6.59
CA ARG A 399 -29.62 -5.18 7.25
C ARG A 399 -30.33 -3.94 6.73
N GLN A 400 -29.69 -3.13 5.88
CA GLN A 400 -30.31 -1.94 5.33
C GLN A 400 -31.46 -2.33 4.40
N ASP A 401 -32.60 -1.62 4.51
CA ASP A 401 -33.72 -1.80 3.58
C ASP A 401 -33.26 -1.45 2.15
N LYS A 402 -33.29 -2.45 1.27
CA LYS A 402 -32.84 -2.35 -0.13
C LYS A 402 -33.99 -2.02 -1.09
N ASN A 403 -35.21 -1.81 -0.59
CA ASN A 403 -36.42 -1.54 -1.37
C ASN A 403 -36.33 -0.29 -2.26
N LEU A 404 -35.44 0.64 -1.90
CA LEU A 404 -35.19 1.90 -2.62
C LEU A 404 -34.05 1.83 -3.64
N LYS A 405 -33.34 0.70 -3.75
CA LYS A 405 -32.21 0.51 -4.67
C LYS A 405 -32.56 -0.56 -5.72
N PRO A 406 -32.20 -0.35 -7.00
CA PRO A 406 -32.25 -1.43 -7.96
C PRO A 406 -31.17 -2.46 -7.65
N ALA A 407 -31.45 -3.70 -8.04
CA ALA A 407 -30.66 -4.88 -7.77
C ALA A 407 -29.53 -5.09 -8.82
N PHE A 408 -28.97 -6.29 -8.98
CA PHE A 408 -28.08 -6.62 -10.11
C PHE A 408 -28.21 -8.10 -10.55
N ALA A 409 -28.02 -8.38 -11.85
CA ALA A 409 -28.18 -9.73 -12.43
C ALA A 409 -26.89 -10.29 -13.08
N THR A 410 -25.80 -9.52 -13.10
CA THR A 410 -24.53 -9.89 -13.73
C THR A 410 -23.36 -9.65 -12.78
N GLU A 411 -22.22 -10.29 -13.05
CA GLU A 411 -20.99 -10.09 -12.27
C GLU A 411 -20.50 -8.64 -12.34
N ALA A 412 -20.62 -7.99 -13.51
CA ALA A 412 -20.32 -6.58 -13.67
C ALA A 412 -21.20 -5.67 -12.78
N GLY A 413 -22.49 -6.01 -12.65
CA GLY A 413 -23.39 -5.31 -11.72
C GLY A 413 -23.04 -5.56 -10.25
N ALA A 414 -22.65 -6.79 -9.90
CA ALA A 414 -22.17 -7.14 -8.56
C ALA A 414 -20.87 -6.40 -8.20
N GLN A 415 -19.93 -6.28 -9.15
CA GLN A 415 -18.69 -5.53 -8.96
C GLN A 415 -18.94 -4.05 -8.66
N ARG A 416 -19.85 -3.41 -9.39
CA ARG A 416 -20.27 -2.03 -9.10
C ARG A 416 -20.91 -1.90 -7.72
N TYR A 417 -21.70 -2.88 -7.31
CA TYR A 417 -22.29 -2.92 -5.96
C TYR A 417 -21.22 -3.03 -4.86
N ILE A 418 -20.18 -3.85 -5.08
CA ILE A 418 -19.03 -3.98 -4.17
C ILE A 418 -18.24 -2.67 -4.09
N GLU A 419 -17.96 -2.02 -5.23
CA GLU A 419 -17.27 -0.73 -5.29
C GLU A 419 -18.04 0.38 -4.58
N LEU A 420 -19.37 0.42 -4.73
CA LEU A 420 -20.23 1.36 -4.02
C LEU A 420 -20.18 1.14 -2.50
N MET A 421 -20.26 -0.12 -2.08
CA MET A 421 -20.14 -0.48 -0.66
C MET A 421 -18.76 -0.08 -0.12
N GLN A 422 -17.69 -0.38 -0.85
CA GLN A 422 -16.32 -0.03 -0.47
C GLN A 422 -16.15 1.48 -0.35
N LYS A 423 -16.63 2.25 -1.33
CA LYS A 423 -16.66 3.72 -1.28
C LYS A 423 -17.46 4.23 -0.08
N THR A 424 -18.60 3.63 0.22
CA THR A 424 -19.42 4.01 1.38
C THR A 424 -18.65 3.76 2.68
N PHE A 425 -17.93 2.64 2.79
CA PHE A 425 -17.11 2.34 3.96
C PHE A 425 -15.94 3.32 4.09
N ASP A 426 -15.29 3.65 2.98
CA ASP A 426 -14.17 4.61 2.93
C ASP A 426 -14.63 6.04 3.31
N ASP A 427 -15.79 6.48 2.79
CA ASP A 427 -16.37 7.80 3.07
C ASP A 427 -16.82 7.94 4.53
N THR A 428 -17.16 6.83 5.20
CA THR A 428 -17.56 6.81 6.62
C THR A 428 -16.36 7.03 7.57
N ARG A 429 -15.13 7.18 7.05
CA ARG A 429 -13.87 7.52 7.76
C ARG A 429 -13.83 7.03 9.20
N THR A 430 -13.67 5.72 9.35
CA THR A 430 -13.73 5.06 10.66
C THR A 430 -12.34 4.83 11.27
N TYR A 431 -11.25 4.90 10.48
CA TYR A 431 -9.94 4.41 10.90
C TYR A 431 -8.86 5.51 11.10
N PRO A 432 -8.11 5.49 12.21
CA PRO A 432 -6.83 6.20 12.34
C PRO A 432 -5.66 5.39 11.78
N ASN A 433 -4.80 6.02 10.95
CA ASN A 433 -3.68 5.44 10.18
C ASN A 433 -4.02 5.00 8.75
N ASP A 434 -5.13 5.45 8.14
CA ASP A 434 -5.39 5.23 6.71
C ASP A 434 -5.39 3.75 6.26
N VAL A 435 -5.76 2.81 7.15
CA VAL A 435 -5.96 1.42 6.74
C VAL A 435 -7.11 1.35 5.76
N LYS A 436 -6.82 0.81 4.58
CA LYS A 436 -7.78 0.63 3.48
C LYS A 436 -8.27 -0.81 3.47
N LEU A 437 -9.57 -1.00 3.30
CA LEU A 437 -10.13 -2.29 2.92
C LEU A 437 -10.16 -2.37 1.40
N THR A 438 -9.60 -3.45 0.84
CA THR A 438 -9.80 -3.83 -0.56
C THR A 438 -10.72 -5.05 -0.61
N LEU A 439 -11.75 -5.00 -1.44
CA LEU A 439 -12.70 -6.09 -1.60
C LEU A 439 -12.58 -6.68 -3.00
N THR A 440 -12.51 -8.00 -3.06
CA THR A 440 -12.47 -8.74 -4.32
C THR A 440 -13.42 -9.93 -4.24
N ILE A 441 -14.04 -10.29 -5.37
CA ILE A 441 -14.91 -11.47 -5.42
C ILE A 441 -14.07 -12.72 -5.15
N ASP A 442 -14.45 -13.48 -4.13
CA ASP A 442 -13.77 -14.71 -3.78
C ASP A 442 -14.36 -15.89 -4.54
N ASN A 443 -13.88 -16.06 -5.78
CA ASN A 443 -14.28 -17.19 -6.63
C ASN A 443 -13.90 -18.55 -6.03
N LYS A 444 -12.97 -18.63 -5.06
CA LYS A 444 -12.60 -19.89 -4.43
C LYS A 444 -13.58 -20.32 -3.34
N ASN A 445 -14.25 -19.36 -2.71
CA ASN A 445 -15.27 -19.58 -1.68
C ASN A 445 -16.71 -19.42 -2.21
N GLY A 446 -16.91 -19.56 -3.52
CA GLY A 446 -18.24 -19.62 -4.15
C GLY A 446 -18.68 -18.37 -4.88
N GLY A 447 -17.89 -17.28 -4.86
CA GLY A 447 -18.14 -16.07 -5.64
C GLY A 447 -19.53 -15.48 -5.42
N ILE A 448 -20.26 -15.23 -6.50
CA ILE A 448 -21.63 -14.71 -6.45
C ILE A 448 -22.64 -15.86 -6.51
N ASN A 449 -23.48 -15.98 -5.48
CA ASN A 449 -24.59 -16.91 -5.42
C ASN A 449 -25.93 -16.17 -5.58
N TYR A 450 -26.44 -16.14 -6.81
CA TYR A 450 -27.72 -15.48 -7.14
C TYR A 450 -28.94 -16.17 -6.53
N GLU A 451 -28.90 -17.49 -6.33
CA GLU A 451 -30.02 -18.24 -5.74
C GLU A 451 -30.21 -17.92 -4.26
N LYS A 452 -29.10 -17.78 -3.54
CA LYS A 452 -29.09 -17.44 -2.11
C LYS A 452 -29.00 -15.95 -1.83
N ALA A 453 -28.84 -15.12 -2.86
CA ALA A 453 -28.60 -13.69 -2.71
C ALA A 453 -27.36 -13.38 -1.84
N GLU A 454 -26.27 -14.15 -2.03
CA GLU A 454 -25.01 -14.06 -1.28
C GLU A 454 -23.80 -13.78 -2.18
N ILE A 455 -22.94 -12.81 -1.83
CA ILE A 455 -21.63 -12.61 -2.49
C ILE A 455 -20.53 -12.89 -1.47
N HIS A 456 -19.65 -13.83 -1.78
CA HIS A 456 -18.43 -14.09 -1.04
C HIS A 456 -17.30 -13.19 -1.54
N LEU A 457 -16.70 -12.45 -0.62
CA LEU A 457 -15.65 -11.47 -0.89
C LEU A 457 -14.42 -11.76 -0.02
N LEU A 458 -13.24 -11.60 -0.61
CA LEU A 458 -11.99 -11.52 0.13
C LEU A 458 -11.73 -10.05 0.48
N GLY A 459 -11.78 -9.74 1.77
CA GLY A 459 -11.45 -8.44 2.32
C GLY A 459 -9.99 -8.37 2.78
N THR A 460 -9.18 -7.57 2.10
CA THR A 460 -7.76 -7.36 2.44
C THR A 460 -7.58 -5.99 3.10
N TYR A 461 -7.09 -5.97 4.34
CA TYR A 461 -6.80 -4.71 5.06
C TYR A 461 -5.35 -4.31 4.82
N ILE A 462 -5.13 -3.12 4.29
CA ILE A 462 -3.82 -2.65 3.85
C ILE A 462 -3.47 -1.35 4.56
N LEU A 463 -2.28 -1.30 5.15
CA LEU A 463 -1.65 -0.08 5.65
C LEU A 463 -0.45 0.24 4.77
N ASN A 464 -0.47 1.38 4.06
CA ASN A 464 0.52 1.70 3.03
C ASN A 464 0.63 0.57 1.98
N ASN A 465 1.74 -0.17 1.98
CA ASN A 465 1.99 -1.32 1.10
C ASN A 465 2.00 -2.66 1.85
N VAL A 466 1.57 -2.70 3.11
CA VAL A 466 1.63 -3.89 3.97
C VAL A 466 0.22 -4.42 4.21
N VAL A 467 0.01 -5.70 3.88
CA VAL A 467 -1.23 -6.42 4.20
C VAL A 467 -1.26 -6.72 5.70
N LEU A 468 -2.23 -6.17 6.42
CA LEU A 468 -2.39 -6.39 7.85
C LEU A 468 -3.06 -7.73 8.14
N ALA A 469 -4.18 -8.00 7.45
CA ALA A 469 -4.97 -9.22 7.54
C ALA A 469 -5.85 -9.40 6.30
N GLU A 470 -6.38 -10.61 6.12
CA GLU A 470 -7.37 -10.97 5.11
C GLU A 470 -8.53 -11.69 5.80
N ASN A 471 -9.76 -11.31 5.50
CA ASN A 471 -10.96 -11.91 6.06
C ASN A 471 -11.97 -12.25 4.95
N ASP A 472 -12.73 -13.33 5.17
CA ASP A 472 -13.91 -13.64 4.37
C ASP A 472 -15.07 -12.70 4.78
N ILE A 473 -15.70 -12.11 3.78
CA ILE A 473 -16.83 -11.19 3.92
C ILE A 473 -17.96 -11.71 3.05
N THR A 474 -19.11 -11.98 3.66
CA THR A 474 -20.32 -12.39 2.93
C THR A 474 -21.34 -11.24 2.90
N LEU A 475 -21.65 -10.75 1.70
CA LEU A 475 -22.78 -9.85 1.48
C LEU A 475 -24.03 -10.69 1.30
N MET A 476 -25.05 -10.43 2.10
CA MET A 476 -26.31 -11.18 2.09
C MET A 476 -27.48 -10.33 1.64
N ASN A 477 -28.57 -10.99 1.27
CA ASN A 477 -29.85 -10.38 0.91
C ASN A 477 -29.73 -9.36 -0.22
N PHE A 478 -28.79 -9.52 -1.16
CA PHE A 478 -28.83 -8.69 -2.37
C PHE A 478 -30.09 -9.04 -3.18
N ASN A 479 -30.80 -8.05 -3.70
CA ASN A 479 -32.03 -8.27 -4.46
C ASN A 479 -33.23 -8.88 -3.70
N ASN A 480 -33.14 -9.10 -2.37
CA ASN A 480 -34.29 -9.52 -1.57
C ASN A 480 -35.29 -8.37 -1.42
N ASP A 481 -36.59 -8.72 -1.38
CA ASP A 481 -37.72 -7.83 -1.12
C ASP A 481 -37.90 -6.60 -2.05
N LEU A 482 -37.21 -6.56 -3.20
CA LEU A 482 -37.34 -5.46 -4.17
C LEU A 482 -38.80 -5.14 -4.49
N SER A 483 -39.15 -3.86 -4.35
CA SER A 483 -40.42 -3.33 -4.82
C SER A 483 -40.63 -3.61 -6.32
N ALA A 484 -41.89 -3.68 -6.76
CA ALA A 484 -42.21 -3.91 -8.17
C ALA A 484 -41.55 -2.86 -9.09
N ASP A 485 -41.50 -1.60 -8.66
CA ASP A 485 -40.81 -0.53 -9.38
C ASP A 485 -39.29 -0.74 -9.42
N ALA A 486 -38.67 -1.17 -8.32
CA ALA A 486 -37.24 -1.47 -8.28
C ALA A 486 -36.86 -2.64 -9.20
N ARG A 487 -37.72 -3.65 -9.36
CA ARG A 487 -37.53 -4.74 -10.33
C ARG A 487 -37.58 -4.24 -11.76
N LEU A 488 -38.53 -3.35 -12.09
CA LEU A 488 -38.64 -2.80 -13.44
C LEU A 488 -37.46 -1.90 -13.82
N VAL A 489 -37.00 -1.05 -12.89
CA VAL A 489 -35.81 -0.21 -13.07
C VAL A 489 -34.57 -1.07 -13.22
N LEU A 490 -34.45 -2.14 -12.44
CA LEU A 490 -33.35 -3.11 -12.54
C LEU A 490 -33.28 -3.77 -13.92
N GLU A 491 -34.40 -4.33 -14.39
CA GLU A 491 -34.45 -5.02 -15.68
C GLU A 491 -34.06 -4.07 -16.82
N ALA A 492 -34.54 -2.82 -16.76
CA ALA A 492 -34.19 -1.79 -17.73
C ALA A 492 -32.69 -1.45 -17.69
N TYR A 493 -32.13 -1.24 -16.50
CA TYR A 493 -30.71 -0.93 -16.30
C TYR A 493 -29.79 -2.06 -16.77
N ASN A 494 -30.08 -3.32 -16.40
CA ASN A 494 -29.25 -4.47 -16.74
C ASN A 494 -29.31 -4.84 -18.23
N ALA A 495 -30.47 -4.67 -18.85
CA ALA A 495 -30.61 -4.92 -20.28
C ALA A 495 -29.94 -3.84 -21.14
N PHE A 496 -29.59 -2.69 -20.55
CA PHE A 496 -28.95 -1.61 -21.25
C PHE A 496 -27.43 -1.81 -21.34
N THR A 497 -26.99 -2.46 -22.42
CA THR A 497 -25.58 -2.86 -22.61
C THR A 497 -24.80 -1.99 -23.59
N LYS A 498 -25.47 -1.27 -24.48
CA LYS A 498 -24.81 -0.42 -25.47
C LYS A 498 -24.38 0.90 -24.84
N THR A 499 -23.08 1.06 -24.63
CA THR A 499 -22.48 2.27 -24.02
C THR A 499 -21.82 3.20 -25.04
N GLU A 500 -21.64 2.74 -26.27
CA GLU A 500 -21.04 3.54 -27.34
C GLU A 500 -22.06 3.75 -28.45
N TYR A 501 -22.23 5.00 -28.83
CA TYR A 501 -23.13 5.43 -29.89
C TYR A 501 -22.37 6.26 -30.90
N ARG A 502 -22.74 6.08 -32.17
CA ARG A 502 -22.15 6.82 -33.28
C ARG A 502 -23.26 7.61 -33.96
N VAL A 503 -23.13 8.93 -33.94
CA VAL A 503 -24.09 9.85 -34.57
C VAL A 503 -23.99 9.79 -36.09
N ARG A 504 -22.78 9.54 -36.59
CA ARG A 504 -22.44 9.28 -38.01
C ARG A 504 -21.03 8.72 -38.12
N GLU A 505 -20.68 8.21 -39.29
CA GLU A 505 -19.27 7.94 -39.62
C GLU A 505 -18.61 9.21 -40.15
N PRO A 506 -17.54 9.72 -39.52
CA PRO A 506 -16.83 10.88 -40.03
C PRO A 506 -15.99 10.50 -41.26
N GLU A 507 -16.30 11.06 -42.43
CA GLU A 507 -15.42 10.93 -43.60
C GLU A 507 -14.25 11.91 -43.52
N SER A 508 -13.08 11.46 -43.97
CA SER A 508 -11.78 12.18 -43.86
C SER A 508 -11.71 13.56 -44.54
N ARG A 509 -12.76 14.00 -45.25
CA ARG A 509 -12.84 15.29 -45.97
C ARG A 509 -14.20 15.98 -45.89
N GLU A 510 -15.10 15.53 -45.00
CA GLU A 510 -16.46 16.03 -44.94
C GLU A 510 -16.52 17.40 -44.24
N THR A 511 -17.06 18.43 -44.91
CA THR A 511 -17.20 19.79 -44.36
C THR A 511 -18.64 20.33 -44.45
N GLY A 512 -19.67 19.48 -44.63
CA GLY A 512 -21.03 19.95 -44.91
C GLY A 512 -22.16 19.05 -44.39
N SER A 513 -23.19 19.70 -43.84
CA SER A 513 -24.52 19.16 -43.45
C SER A 513 -24.62 18.13 -42.30
N ALA A 514 -23.66 18.06 -41.37
CA ALA A 514 -23.78 17.19 -40.20
C ALA A 514 -24.09 17.92 -38.89
N GLN A 515 -24.66 17.18 -37.94
CA GLN A 515 -25.08 17.66 -36.63
C GLN A 515 -23.86 18.02 -35.77
N TRP A 516 -23.69 19.32 -35.49
CA TRP A 516 -22.74 19.84 -34.51
C TRP A 516 -23.39 19.95 -33.13
N ILE A 517 -22.60 19.71 -32.09
CA ILE A 517 -22.94 20.07 -30.71
C ILE A 517 -21.86 21.03 -30.23
N PRO A 518 -22.19 22.31 -30.03
CA PRO A 518 -21.28 23.27 -29.43
C PRO A 518 -20.76 22.72 -28.11
N SER A 519 -19.47 22.94 -27.82
CA SER A 519 -18.89 22.64 -26.50
C SER A 519 -19.61 23.33 -25.33
N THR A 520 -20.46 24.31 -25.62
CA THR A 520 -21.31 25.03 -24.66
C THR A 520 -22.72 24.44 -24.51
N GLN A 521 -23.18 23.59 -25.44
CA GLN A 521 -24.53 23.01 -25.42
C GLN A 521 -24.58 21.73 -24.58
N ARG A 522 -25.59 21.61 -23.71
CA ARG A 522 -25.83 20.41 -22.87
C ARG A 522 -26.96 19.55 -23.45
N ILE A 523 -26.75 18.23 -23.48
CA ILE A 523 -27.80 17.22 -23.66
C ILE A 523 -28.28 16.80 -22.28
N ASP A 524 -29.54 17.10 -21.97
CA ASP A 524 -30.17 16.91 -20.65
C ASP A 524 -31.49 16.12 -20.72
N SER A 525 -31.86 15.64 -21.91
CA SER A 525 -33.05 14.80 -22.09
C SER A 525 -32.84 13.75 -23.16
N LEU A 526 -33.63 12.69 -23.07
CA LEU A 526 -33.59 11.56 -23.99
C LEU A 526 -34.13 11.91 -25.38
N ASP A 527 -35.11 12.83 -25.46
CA ASP A 527 -35.59 13.34 -26.74
C ASP A 527 -34.52 14.14 -27.48
N LYS A 528 -33.75 14.98 -26.75
CA LYS A 528 -32.61 15.70 -27.31
C LYS A 528 -31.50 14.76 -27.76
N LEU A 529 -31.27 13.68 -27.01
CA LEU A 529 -30.30 12.64 -27.34
C LEU A 529 -30.72 11.83 -28.58
N ASN A 530 -31.95 11.33 -28.61
CA ASN A 530 -32.48 10.54 -29.73
C ASN A 530 -32.66 11.36 -31.01
N GLY A 531 -32.93 12.67 -30.91
CA GLY A 531 -32.90 13.58 -32.05
C GLY A 531 -31.50 13.72 -32.70
N LYS A 532 -30.44 13.28 -32.02
CA LYS A 532 -29.07 13.27 -32.54
C LYS A 532 -28.62 11.92 -33.08
N LEU A 533 -29.38 10.85 -32.87
CA LEU A 533 -28.98 9.51 -33.29
C LEU A 533 -29.68 9.15 -34.60
N PRO A 534 -29.03 8.35 -35.48
CA PRO A 534 -29.71 7.74 -36.61
C PRO A 534 -30.95 6.99 -36.16
N GLN A 535 -31.99 6.94 -37.01
CA GLN A 535 -33.29 6.36 -36.64
C GLN A 535 -33.18 4.91 -36.14
N ASN A 536 -32.25 4.13 -36.70
CA ASN A 536 -32.01 2.73 -36.32
C ASN A 536 -31.12 2.57 -35.07
N ASP A 537 -30.53 3.65 -34.57
CA ASP A 537 -29.60 3.68 -33.43
C ASP A 537 -30.16 4.47 -32.23
N GLN A 538 -31.44 4.87 -32.28
CA GLN A 538 -32.09 5.55 -31.17
C GLN A 538 -32.06 4.69 -29.90
N ILE A 539 -31.85 5.36 -28.77
CA ILE A 539 -31.77 4.72 -27.46
C ILE A 539 -33.17 4.26 -27.06
N ASN A 540 -33.29 2.95 -26.89
CA ASN A 540 -34.45 2.27 -26.34
C ASN A 540 -34.04 1.48 -25.10
N TRP A 541 -34.98 1.31 -24.16
CA TRP A 541 -34.78 0.56 -22.93
C TRP A 541 -36.02 -0.26 -22.61
N LEU A 542 -35.84 -1.33 -21.84
CA LEU A 542 -36.94 -2.17 -21.40
C LEU A 542 -37.85 -1.44 -20.41
N ASN A 543 -39.11 -1.87 -20.32
CA ASN A 543 -40.10 -1.40 -19.35
C ASN A 543 -40.44 0.11 -19.45
N LYS A 544 -40.09 0.77 -20.57
CA LYS A 544 -40.51 2.14 -20.87
C LYS A 544 -42.03 2.28 -20.83
N GLU A 545 -42.73 1.32 -21.44
CA GLU A 545 -44.19 1.22 -21.47
C GLU A 545 -44.82 0.96 -20.09
N LYS A 546 -44.02 0.50 -19.13
CA LYS A 546 -44.43 0.28 -17.73
C LYS A 546 -44.03 1.44 -16.81
N GLY A 547 -43.63 2.58 -17.38
CA GLY A 547 -43.34 3.82 -16.66
C GLY A 547 -41.91 3.97 -16.14
N VAL A 548 -40.95 3.17 -16.62
CA VAL A 548 -39.52 3.44 -16.35
C VAL A 548 -39.05 4.57 -17.24
N GLU A 549 -38.58 5.66 -16.64
CA GLU A 549 -38.00 6.82 -17.30
C GLU A 549 -36.48 6.78 -17.24
N VAL A 550 -35.81 7.61 -18.03
CA VAL A 550 -34.35 7.75 -18.01
C VAL A 550 -33.98 9.23 -18.03
N ASP A 551 -33.27 9.66 -17.01
CA ASP A 551 -32.67 10.99 -16.93
C ASP A 551 -31.33 10.99 -17.69
N VAL A 552 -31.05 12.06 -18.42
CA VAL A 552 -29.81 12.22 -19.19
C VAL A 552 -29.04 13.41 -18.64
N LYS A 553 -27.73 13.25 -18.46
CA LYS A 553 -26.85 14.35 -18.04
C LYS A 553 -25.57 14.34 -18.83
N THR A 554 -25.22 15.48 -19.42
CA THR A 554 -23.88 15.67 -20.01
C THR A 554 -22.83 15.80 -18.93
N ILE A 555 -21.79 14.96 -18.98
CA ILE A 555 -20.67 14.97 -18.02
C ILE A 555 -19.35 15.46 -18.63
N GLY A 556 -19.19 15.39 -19.95
CA GLY A 556 -18.00 15.89 -20.61
C GLY A 556 -18.17 16.02 -22.11
N ILE A 557 -17.50 17.01 -22.70
CA ILE A 557 -17.39 17.17 -24.16
C ILE A 557 -15.91 17.17 -24.48
N ASN A 558 -15.46 16.19 -25.26
CA ASN A 558 -14.10 16.15 -25.77
C ASN A 558 -14.09 16.70 -27.20
N ASN A 559 -13.69 17.96 -27.29
CA ASN A 559 -13.65 18.70 -28.54
C ASN A 559 -12.42 18.39 -29.40
N SER A 560 -11.47 17.58 -28.92
CA SER A 560 -10.31 17.18 -29.72
C SER A 560 -10.62 16.04 -30.69
N ASN A 561 -11.57 15.17 -30.32
CA ASN A 561 -11.95 13.97 -31.07
C ASN A 561 -13.46 13.91 -31.38
N GLY A 562 -14.22 14.95 -31.04
CA GLY A 562 -15.65 15.07 -31.38
C GLY A 562 -16.53 14.08 -30.63
N THR A 563 -16.25 13.86 -29.33
CA THR A 563 -17.04 12.96 -28.49
C THR A 563 -17.75 13.68 -27.35
N VAL A 564 -18.94 13.18 -26.99
CA VAL A 564 -19.72 13.67 -25.85
C VAL A 564 -19.99 12.51 -24.90
N ASP A 565 -19.60 12.68 -23.65
CA ASP A 565 -19.86 11.72 -22.57
C ASP A 565 -21.12 12.13 -21.82
N LEU A 566 -22.05 11.19 -21.69
CA LEU A 566 -23.32 11.35 -20.98
C LEU A 566 -23.45 10.31 -19.87
N GLU A 567 -24.26 10.65 -18.86
CA GLU A 567 -24.78 9.73 -17.84
C GLU A 567 -26.28 9.53 -18.06
N LEU A 568 -26.71 8.27 -18.02
CA LEU A 568 -28.11 7.85 -18.06
C LEU A 568 -28.51 7.26 -16.71
N VAL A 569 -29.61 7.73 -16.12
CA VAL A 569 -30.16 7.20 -14.85
C VAL A 569 -31.58 6.72 -15.09
N PHE A 570 -31.79 5.41 -14.95
CA PHE A 570 -33.11 4.79 -15.05
C PHE A 570 -33.88 5.04 -13.76
N LYS A 571 -35.13 5.46 -13.85
CA LYS A 571 -35.94 5.79 -12.67
C LYS A 571 -37.39 5.39 -12.85
N LYS A 572 -38.05 5.12 -11.73
CA LYS A 572 -39.49 5.00 -11.65
C LYS A 572 -39.93 5.36 -10.24
N SER A 573 -40.90 6.26 -10.12
CA SER A 573 -41.30 6.81 -8.81
C SER A 573 -40.07 7.40 -8.09
N GLU A 574 -39.84 7.05 -6.81
CA GLU A 574 -38.66 7.47 -6.06
C GLU A 574 -37.41 6.60 -6.32
N ILE A 575 -37.54 5.48 -7.05
CA ILE A 575 -36.45 4.54 -7.32
C ILE A 575 -35.59 5.02 -8.48
N LYS A 576 -34.27 5.03 -8.30
CA LYS A 576 -33.29 5.43 -9.32
C LYS A 576 -32.14 4.42 -9.40
N SER A 577 -31.67 4.14 -10.60
CA SER A 577 -30.46 3.38 -10.84
C SER A 577 -29.21 4.21 -10.62
N ASP A 578 -28.07 3.52 -10.56
CA ASP A 578 -26.78 4.17 -10.79
C ASP A 578 -26.71 4.73 -12.21
N ALA A 579 -25.82 5.70 -12.41
CA ALA A 579 -25.59 6.29 -13.73
C ALA A 579 -24.85 5.32 -14.65
N VAL A 580 -25.39 5.10 -15.86
CA VAL A 580 -24.66 4.45 -16.96
C VAL A 580 -23.95 5.52 -17.76
N LYS A 581 -22.62 5.44 -17.83
CA LYS A 581 -21.85 6.29 -18.72
C LYS A 581 -21.98 5.78 -20.16
N ILE A 582 -22.34 6.68 -21.06
CA ILE A 582 -22.30 6.43 -22.50
C ILE A 582 -21.44 7.48 -23.20
N THR A 583 -20.84 7.09 -24.32
CA THR A 583 -20.05 7.98 -25.16
C THR A 583 -20.68 8.05 -26.55
N LEU A 584 -20.98 9.27 -26.97
CA LEU A 584 -21.41 9.59 -28.32
C LEU A 584 -20.19 10.04 -29.13
N SER A 585 -20.04 9.49 -30.33
CA SER A 585 -18.95 9.80 -31.25
C SER A 585 -19.48 10.22 -32.62
N GLY A 586 -18.64 10.88 -33.42
CA GLY A 586 -19.00 11.32 -34.78
C GLY A 586 -19.52 12.76 -34.85
N PHE A 587 -19.43 13.54 -33.77
CA PHE A 587 -19.65 14.98 -33.85
C PHE A 587 -18.46 15.65 -34.54
N PHE A 588 -18.71 16.73 -35.27
CA PHE A 588 -17.64 17.62 -35.67
C PHE A 588 -17.11 18.38 -34.46
N THR A 589 -15.80 18.54 -34.39
CA THR A 589 -15.18 19.43 -33.41
C THR A 589 -15.50 20.88 -33.74
N ASP A 590 -15.45 21.76 -32.73
CA ASP A 590 -15.62 23.20 -32.94
C ASP A 590 -14.62 23.72 -33.98
N GLN A 591 -13.40 23.19 -33.99
CA GLN A 591 -12.38 23.54 -34.98
C GLN A 591 -12.80 23.14 -36.41
N GLN A 592 -13.29 21.92 -36.61
CA GLN A 592 -13.74 21.45 -37.94
C GLN A 592 -14.91 22.26 -38.48
N ILE A 593 -15.82 22.69 -37.60
CA ILE A 593 -16.93 23.58 -37.98
C ILE A 593 -16.42 24.98 -38.35
N LEU A 594 -15.50 25.55 -37.58
CA LEU A 594 -14.90 26.84 -37.88
C LEU A 594 -14.06 26.82 -39.17
N GLU A 595 -13.30 25.74 -39.41
CA GLU A 595 -12.55 25.52 -40.65
C GLU A 595 -13.49 25.38 -41.85
N GLY A 596 -14.55 24.57 -41.73
CA GLY A 596 -15.57 24.43 -42.76
C GLY A 596 -16.26 25.76 -43.09
N ALA A 597 -16.63 26.54 -42.08
CA ALA A 597 -17.22 27.86 -42.27
C ALA A 597 -16.23 28.86 -42.91
N THR A 598 -14.97 28.85 -42.47
CA THR A 598 -13.89 29.66 -43.06
C THR A 598 -13.69 29.31 -44.54
N ASP A 599 -13.71 28.03 -44.89
CA ASP A 599 -13.53 27.56 -46.26
C ASP A 599 -14.71 27.91 -47.16
N VAL A 600 -15.93 28.02 -46.64
CA VAL A 600 -17.08 28.54 -47.40
C VAL A 600 -16.83 29.99 -47.82
N PHE A 601 -16.39 30.85 -46.89
CA PHE A 601 -16.03 32.23 -47.21
C PHE A 601 -14.86 32.32 -48.19
N LYS A 602 -13.79 31.52 -48.01
CA LYS A 602 -12.66 31.48 -48.97
C LYS A 602 -13.10 31.02 -50.36
N ARG A 603 -13.94 29.98 -50.45
CA ARG A 603 -14.46 29.46 -51.73
C ARG A 603 -15.35 30.46 -52.45
N ALA A 604 -16.11 31.29 -51.74
CA ALA A 604 -16.90 32.37 -52.35
C ALA A 604 -16.01 33.32 -53.17
N PHE A 605 -14.79 33.62 -52.71
CA PHE A 605 -13.82 34.44 -53.45
C PHE A 605 -13.14 33.72 -54.61
N ALA A 606 -13.11 32.38 -54.60
CA ALA A 606 -12.57 31.57 -55.70
C ALA A 606 -13.61 31.18 -56.76
N LEU A 607 -14.91 31.36 -56.47
CA LEU A 607 -16.01 31.01 -57.37
C LEU A 607 -15.94 31.83 -58.66
N LYS A 608 -16.07 31.16 -59.81
CA LYS A 608 -16.18 31.80 -61.13
C LYS A 608 -17.56 31.53 -61.72
N GLY A 609 -18.23 32.57 -62.18
CA GLY A 609 -19.45 32.48 -62.97
C GLY A 609 -19.21 31.88 -64.36
N SER A 610 -20.27 31.74 -65.13
CA SER A 610 -20.22 31.22 -66.51
C SER A 610 -19.36 32.05 -67.46
N ASP A 611 -19.09 33.31 -67.10
CA ASP A 611 -18.20 34.25 -67.79
C ASP A 611 -16.74 34.18 -67.32
N GLY A 612 -16.41 33.27 -66.40
CA GLY A 612 -15.07 33.09 -65.84
C GLY A 612 -14.68 34.12 -64.77
N LYS A 613 -15.58 35.03 -64.38
CA LYS A 613 -15.34 36.08 -63.37
C LYS A 613 -16.02 35.76 -62.05
N ASN A 614 -15.51 36.30 -60.95
CA ASN A 614 -16.20 36.16 -59.67
C ASN A 614 -17.41 37.11 -59.60
N PRO A 615 -18.64 36.60 -59.36
CA PRO A 615 -19.84 37.43 -59.32
C PRO A 615 -19.84 38.46 -58.17
N TYR A 616 -19.17 38.16 -57.06
CA TYR A 616 -19.01 39.08 -55.93
C TYR A 616 -17.96 40.16 -56.24
N GLU A 617 -16.91 39.83 -56.98
CA GLU A 617 -15.86 40.79 -57.37
C GLU A 617 -16.44 41.96 -58.18
N GLU A 618 -17.34 41.70 -59.13
CA GLU A 618 -17.99 42.76 -59.91
C GLU A 618 -18.94 43.63 -59.07
N GLN A 619 -19.56 43.08 -58.02
CA GLN A 619 -20.38 43.88 -57.09
C GLN A 619 -19.53 44.72 -56.15
N MET A 620 -18.44 44.14 -55.60
CA MET A 620 -17.48 44.86 -54.76
C MET A 620 -16.84 46.03 -55.50
N LYS A 621 -16.53 45.87 -56.80
CA LYS A 621 -15.99 46.94 -57.65
C LYS A 621 -16.96 48.10 -57.89
N LYS A 622 -18.28 47.92 -57.75
CA LYS A 622 -19.26 49.02 -57.94
C LYS A 622 -19.19 50.07 -56.84
N TYR A 623 -18.66 49.72 -55.66
CA TYR A 623 -18.47 50.69 -54.60
C TYR A 623 -17.49 51.76 -55.08
N THR A 624 -17.95 53.01 -55.12
CA THR A 624 -17.15 54.13 -55.60
C THR A 624 -16.54 54.86 -54.41
N VAL A 625 -15.21 54.88 -54.33
CA VAL A 625 -14.44 55.71 -53.40
C VAL A 625 -14.14 57.04 -54.09
N TYR A 626 -14.66 58.12 -53.52
CA TYR A 626 -14.39 59.46 -54.00
C TYR A 626 -13.12 60.01 -53.36
N LEU A 627 -12.14 60.37 -54.19
CA LEU A 627 -10.87 60.97 -53.78
C LEU A 627 -10.95 62.49 -53.96
N SER A 628 -10.48 63.25 -52.98
CA SER A 628 -10.34 64.71 -53.09
C SER A 628 -9.29 65.07 -54.14
N GLY A 629 -9.50 66.17 -54.87
CA GLY A 629 -8.51 66.68 -55.82
C GLY A 629 -7.13 66.85 -55.17
N ASN A 630 -6.07 66.35 -55.84
CA ASN A 630 -4.66 66.35 -55.43
C ASN A 630 -4.20 65.32 -54.38
N THR A 631 -4.78 64.11 -54.32
CA THR A 631 -4.18 63.01 -53.53
C THR A 631 -3.06 62.29 -54.32
N THR A 632 -1.80 62.53 -53.96
CA THR A 632 -0.65 61.72 -54.38
C THR A 632 -0.27 60.72 -53.30
N THR A 633 -0.31 59.43 -53.66
CA THR A 633 0.24 58.23 -52.97
C THR A 633 -0.07 57.95 -51.50
N GLN A 634 -0.57 58.90 -50.69
CA GLN A 634 -1.07 58.65 -49.33
C GLN A 634 -2.52 59.11 -49.19
N LEU A 635 -3.35 58.29 -48.55
CA LEU A 635 -4.77 58.60 -48.35
C LEU A 635 -4.96 59.65 -47.26
N GLY A 636 -5.75 60.69 -47.56
CA GLY A 636 -6.24 61.64 -46.56
C GLY A 636 -7.39 61.06 -45.71
N PRO A 637 -7.79 61.75 -44.62
CA PRO A 637 -8.81 61.29 -43.68
C PRO A 637 -10.14 60.87 -44.32
N ASP A 638 -10.62 61.64 -45.31
CA ASP A 638 -11.89 61.34 -46.01
C ASP A 638 -11.81 60.07 -46.85
N ALA A 639 -10.66 59.83 -47.49
CA ALA A 639 -10.43 58.59 -48.24
C ALA A 639 -10.31 57.39 -47.29
N THR A 640 -9.74 57.57 -46.10
CA THR A 640 -9.72 56.55 -45.04
C THR A 640 -11.13 56.19 -44.56
N ILE A 641 -12.02 57.18 -44.37
CA ILE A 641 -13.43 56.94 -44.00
C ILE A 641 -14.17 56.20 -45.13
N GLN A 642 -13.94 56.57 -46.39
CA GLN A 642 -14.53 55.90 -47.55
C GLN A 642 -14.04 54.45 -47.71
N ILE A 643 -12.79 54.17 -47.38
CA ILE A 643 -12.25 52.81 -47.36
C ILE A 643 -12.81 51.99 -46.19
N ALA A 644 -12.99 52.59 -45.01
CA ALA A 644 -13.68 51.92 -43.90
C ALA A 644 -15.16 51.62 -44.26
N GLY A 645 -15.81 52.52 -45.00
CA GLY A 645 -17.14 52.29 -45.59
C GLY A 645 -17.13 51.15 -46.61
N TYR A 646 -16.11 51.08 -47.47
CA TYR A 646 -15.92 49.97 -48.41
C TYR A 646 -15.72 48.63 -47.70
N GLN A 647 -14.87 48.59 -46.67
CA GLN A 647 -14.63 47.41 -45.83
C GLN A 647 -15.92 46.89 -45.17
N SER A 648 -16.74 47.81 -44.65
CA SER A 648 -18.04 47.50 -44.03
C SER A 648 -19.05 47.01 -45.07
N TYR A 649 -19.06 47.62 -46.26
CA TYR A 649 -19.89 47.19 -47.38
C TYR A 649 -19.56 45.76 -47.83
N VAL A 650 -18.28 45.42 -47.98
CA VAL A 650 -17.85 44.07 -48.37
C VAL A 650 -18.24 43.04 -47.30
N THR A 651 -18.04 43.36 -46.02
CA THR A 651 -18.45 42.51 -44.90
C THR A 651 -19.96 42.27 -44.91
N ASN A 652 -20.77 43.30 -45.11
CA ASN A 652 -22.22 43.20 -45.18
C ASN A 652 -22.71 42.46 -46.42
N LEU A 653 -22.06 42.66 -47.58
CA LEU A 653 -22.41 41.96 -48.81
C LEU A 653 -22.24 40.44 -48.65
N LEU A 654 -21.15 40.01 -47.99
CA LEU A 654 -20.84 38.60 -47.77
C LEU A 654 -21.72 37.97 -46.68
N ASN A 655 -22.05 38.73 -45.65
CA ASN A 655 -22.87 38.25 -44.54
C ASN A 655 -24.39 38.27 -44.86
N TYR A 656 -24.87 39.24 -45.67
CA TYR A 656 -26.30 39.59 -45.76
C TYR A 656 -26.80 40.00 -47.16
N GLY A 657 -26.03 39.85 -48.25
CA GLY A 657 -26.45 40.29 -49.59
C GLY A 657 -27.78 39.68 -50.08
N ASP A 658 -28.63 40.50 -50.72
CA ASP A 658 -29.96 40.10 -51.21
C ASP A 658 -29.88 39.05 -52.35
N GLY A 659 -30.50 37.88 -52.16
CA GLY A 659 -30.77 36.90 -53.21
C GLY A 659 -29.53 36.14 -53.73
N PRO A 660 -29.37 35.91 -55.06
CA PRO A 660 -28.24 35.14 -55.63
C PRO A 660 -26.85 35.78 -55.39
N ALA A 661 -26.79 36.92 -54.69
CA ALA A 661 -25.60 37.60 -54.24
C ALA A 661 -25.17 37.26 -52.79
N GLY A 662 -25.84 36.34 -52.11
CA GLY A 662 -25.32 35.69 -50.89
C GLY A 662 -24.43 34.48 -51.23
N VAL A 663 -23.54 34.06 -50.33
CA VAL A 663 -22.74 32.83 -50.54
C VAL A 663 -23.65 31.60 -50.43
N PRO A 664 -23.79 30.76 -51.47
CA PRO A 664 -24.61 29.54 -51.40
C PRO A 664 -24.12 28.61 -50.29
N GLY A 665 -25.04 28.14 -49.43
CA GLY A 665 -24.74 27.23 -48.31
C GLY A 665 -24.67 27.88 -46.93
N LEU A 666 -24.62 29.22 -46.83
CA LEU A 666 -24.63 29.93 -45.54
C LEU A 666 -25.92 29.71 -44.74
N TRP A 667 -27.07 29.61 -45.42
CA TRP A 667 -28.37 29.30 -44.81
C TRP A 667 -28.49 27.85 -44.30
N GLN A 668 -27.61 26.95 -44.75
CA GLN A 668 -27.59 25.55 -44.30
C GLN A 668 -26.78 25.36 -43.01
N LEU A 669 -25.98 26.37 -42.61
CA LEU A 669 -25.30 26.44 -41.33
C LEU A 669 -26.23 27.14 -40.33
N ALA A 670 -27.09 26.35 -39.69
CA ALA A 670 -28.11 26.84 -38.76
C ALA A 670 -27.52 27.79 -37.71
N ASN A 671 -27.90 29.07 -37.77
CA ASN A 671 -27.47 30.22 -36.96
C ASN A 671 -26.10 30.87 -37.27
N GLY A 672 -25.88 31.28 -38.53
CA GLY A 672 -25.28 32.59 -38.83
C GLY A 672 -23.77 32.71 -38.59
N ALA A 673 -22.98 32.01 -39.41
CA ALA A 673 -21.55 32.29 -39.48
C ALA A 673 -21.35 33.72 -40.01
N THR A 674 -20.71 34.57 -39.21
CA THR A 674 -20.48 35.98 -39.54
C THR A 674 -18.99 36.18 -39.80
N LEU A 675 -18.65 36.71 -40.96
CA LEU A 675 -17.31 37.18 -41.25
C LEU A 675 -17.09 38.52 -40.54
N VAL A 676 -16.03 38.62 -39.73
CA VAL A 676 -15.67 39.82 -38.98
C VAL A 676 -14.27 40.26 -39.40
N LEU A 677 -14.13 41.53 -39.79
CA LEU A 677 -12.85 42.12 -40.14
C LEU A 677 -12.05 42.45 -38.88
N LEU A 678 -10.80 41.99 -38.80
CA LEU A 678 -9.87 42.35 -37.72
C LEU A 678 -8.97 43.52 -38.11
N ASN A 679 -8.43 43.50 -39.34
CA ASN A 679 -7.51 44.53 -39.84
C ASN A 679 -7.44 44.50 -41.38
N GLY A 680 -7.18 45.64 -42.04
CA GLY A 680 -7.12 45.72 -43.49
C GLY A 680 -6.34 46.93 -44.01
N ALA A 681 -5.54 46.72 -45.06
CA ALA A 681 -4.79 47.77 -45.76
C ALA A 681 -5.57 48.32 -46.99
N ILE A 682 -5.11 49.47 -47.49
CA ILE A 682 -5.69 50.25 -48.61
C ILE A 682 -5.72 49.46 -49.92
N ALA A 683 -4.73 48.59 -50.11
CA ALA A 683 -4.61 47.64 -51.21
C ALA A 683 -3.72 46.50 -50.72
N GLY A 684 -4.33 45.45 -50.16
CA GLY A 684 -3.62 44.31 -49.58
C GLY A 684 -4.59 43.26 -49.03
N PRO A 685 -4.09 42.12 -48.55
CA PRO A 685 -4.94 41.12 -47.92
C PRO A 685 -5.64 41.71 -46.68
N PHE A 686 -6.92 41.41 -46.53
CA PHE A 686 -7.72 41.74 -45.36
C PHE A 686 -7.72 40.56 -44.41
N THR A 687 -7.45 40.81 -43.13
CA THR A 687 -7.47 39.80 -42.08
C THR A 687 -8.86 39.69 -41.49
N PHE A 688 -9.47 38.52 -41.64
CA PHE A 688 -10.80 38.20 -41.13
C PHE A 688 -10.77 37.09 -40.09
N VAL A 689 -11.81 37.02 -39.28
CA VAL A 689 -12.20 35.84 -38.52
C VAL A 689 -13.65 35.48 -38.82
N VAL A 690 -13.98 34.19 -38.71
CA VAL A 690 -15.37 33.74 -38.71
C VAL A 690 -15.84 33.58 -37.27
N GLN A 691 -16.98 34.17 -36.95
CA GLN A 691 -17.70 33.92 -35.71
C GLN A 691 -18.91 33.03 -35.97
N TYR A 692 -19.07 31.96 -35.19
CA TYR A 692 -20.19 31.01 -35.33
C TYR A 692 -20.60 30.43 -33.97
N GLY A 693 -21.86 30.65 -33.56
CA GLY A 693 -22.42 30.07 -32.33
C GLY A 693 -21.62 30.34 -31.03
N GLY A 694 -20.96 31.49 -30.92
CA GLY A 694 -20.12 31.86 -29.76
C GLY A 694 -18.65 31.45 -29.88
N LEU A 695 -18.25 30.80 -30.97
CA LEU A 695 -16.87 30.44 -31.29
C LEU A 695 -16.24 31.44 -32.29
N GLN A 696 -14.91 31.53 -32.31
CA GLN A 696 -14.15 32.36 -33.25
C GLN A 696 -13.02 31.56 -33.90
N SER A 697 -12.88 31.66 -35.22
CA SER A 697 -11.78 31.05 -35.96
C SER A 697 -10.43 31.75 -35.70
N GLY A 698 -9.34 31.11 -36.09
CA GLY A 698 -8.07 31.81 -36.30
C GLY A 698 -8.21 32.88 -37.40
N PRO A 699 -7.35 33.92 -37.38
CA PRO A 699 -7.32 34.93 -38.42
C PRO A 699 -6.89 34.32 -39.75
N PHE A 700 -7.51 34.75 -40.85
CA PHE A 700 -7.12 34.37 -42.20
C PHE A 700 -7.21 35.56 -43.15
N GLU A 701 -6.41 35.51 -44.20
CA GLU A 701 -6.27 36.60 -45.16
C GLU A 701 -7.03 36.31 -46.45
N ILE A 702 -7.81 37.28 -46.92
CA ILE A 702 -8.44 37.27 -48.24
C ILE A 702 -8.03 38.52 -49.00
N GLN A 703 -7.63 38.35 -50.26
CA GLN A 703 -7.42 39.47 -51.17
C GLN A 703 -8.75 39.93 -51.76
N ILE A 704 -9.11 41.19 -51.52
CA ILE A 704 -10.35 41.78 -52.02
C ILE A 704 -10.02 42.70 -53.21
N PRO A 705 -10.84 42.70 -54.28
CA PRO A 705 -10.70 43.63 -55.40
C PRO A 705 -10.68 45.09 -54.94
N LEU A 706 -10.09 45.99 -55.73
CA LEU A 706 -10.11 47.42 -55.43
C LEU A 706 -11.47 48.04 -55.75
N PRO A 707 -11.96 49.01 -54.94
CA PRO A 707 -13.14 49.78 -55.29
C PRO A 707 -12.88 50.68 -56.51
N GLN A 708 -13.93 51.20 -57.13
CA GLN A 708 -13.80 52.21 -58.17
C GLN A 708 -13.37 53.54 -57.56
N PHE A 709 -12.21 54.06 -57.95
CA PHE A 709 -11.77 55.39 -57.52
C PHE A 709 -12.27 56.45 -58.51
N LYS A 710 -12.98 57.47 -58.00
CA LYS A 710 -13.34 58.66 -58.79
C LYS A 710 -12.78 59.90 -58.11
N GLN A 711 -12.14 60.76 -58.89
CA GLN A 711 -11.74 62.08 -58.40
C GLN A 711 -12.96 62.99 -58.39
N VAL A 712 -13.15 63.71 -57.30
CA VAL A 712 -14.13 64.79 -57.26
C VAL A 712 -13.51 65.99 -57.98
N THR A 713 -13.81 66.13 -59.26
CA THR A 713 -13.53 67.37 -59.99
C THR A 713 -14.55 68.41 -59.55
N ALA A 714 -14.10 69.41 -58.80
CA ALA A 714 -14.92 70.56 -58.47
C ALA A 714 -15.46 71.18 -59.77
N THR A 715 -16.76 71.04 -60.01
CA THR A 715 -17.45 71.73 -61.10
C THR A 715 -18.52 72.61 -60.49
N SER A 716 -18.20 73.91 -60.46
CA SER A 716 -19.07 75.10 -60.40
C SER A 716 -20.21 75.14 -59.38
N ILE A 717 -19.95 75.86 -58.29
CA ILE A 717 -20.91 76.84 -57.77
C ILE A 717 -21.18 77.84 -58.91
N SER A 718 -22.45 78.01 -59.26
CA SER A 718 -22.99 79.25 -59.82
C SER A 718 -24.29 79.56 -59.10
#